data_AF-A0AA35NUD3-F1
#
_entry.id   AF-A0AA35NUD3-F1
#
_cell.length_a   1.000
_cell.length_b   1.000
_cell.length_c   1.000
_cell.angle_alpha   90.00
_cell.angle_beta   90.00
_cell.angle_gamma   90.00
#
_symmetry.space_group_name_H-M   'P 1'
#
loop_
_entity.id
_entity.type
_entity.pdbx_description
1 polymer ?
#
loop_
_entity_poly.entity_id
_entity_poly.type
_entity_poly.pdbx_seq_one_letter_code
_entity_poly.pdbx_strand_id
1 'polypeptide(L)'
;MNKNLDCFLRTVRQLQACHYAQSPFSRTTRRAFALGVDGPKSAAHSIYPRRLLSYASPCRLQSSVRFFSQGTLSINTDSTSANEQKTADALLDDHVQGPDLMTVAPTQLPSGFLGSPKEVRSTAEEKDEENMPQQFFKDLQKCTSPSDVLDLASKFPDAPKYASNCLATMWTLTKKLSEDQKHYERRLMFEHPQFSQVCQCVMQEAKYMWRDDLAYSLLAVVKLGVPQNTRLVQTLLRVCQERLNEFDDRCLSVVANTLQGMEKSKNVEALQVGLQLLVEQRIPKISNVLMLQNMMKGLGKDAPLKLKTKLENKILYHIDQLTVPNAQHMFTLLAEMNYRSVPILNACSNKIIENISGTPFRRLLNILRSCKDLLYRNSKLCSAIADYAASVFYMWDTKQVVLFLSAFENVGFRPVDLMDAFAEKVTSDPECLSMKDLVTVLRAYSSLNHTPKSQNQEFLEALNSVLDKYLPKISDVDLLKAVYSFCILGYFPQSALKQLLVDETLHSLVAADGQNIEQNEVMLHTINACLNLDRNCFTKPAALSVKELPSTPAFSFPDVKEVLLSLLGDESLFRANVPVVHGFSLDFEILMDAEKGIVIPNAEVTDKSDIQRIAVLCAPASALCFASKHSRGRLAMRMRHLRLLGYRVILVHYQEFQKLKKDEAVEFLKGEIFSTETHLDSH
;
A
#
# COMPACT_ATOMS: atom_id res chain seq x y z
N MET A 1 30.72 -3.25 -24.45
CA MET A 1 29.31 -3.14 -24.01
C MET A 1 28.27 -3.23 -25.13
N ASN A 2 28.59 -3.05 -26.43
CA ASN A 2 27.58 -3.00 -27.51
C ASN A 2 27.23 -4.33 -28.23
N LYS A 3 27.96 -5.43 -28.02
CA LYS A 3 27.65 -6.73 -28.69
C LYS A 3 26.52 -7.51 -28.00
N ASN A 4 26.29 -7.27 -26.72
CA ASN A 4 25.34 -8.04 -25.89
C ASN A 4 23.90 -7.54 -26.05
N LEU A 5 23.71 -6.24 -26.24
CA LEU A 5 22.40 -5.66 -26.57
C LEU A 5 21.95 -6.08 -27.98
N ASP A 6 22.90 -6.23 -28.90
CA ASP A 6 22.62 -6.62 -30.28
C ASP A 6 22.22 -8.10 -30.41
N CYS A 7 22.78 -8.98 -29.58
CA CYS A 7 22.36 -10.38 -29.50
C CYS A 7 20.95 -10.52 -28.90
N PHE A 8 20.67 -9.84 -27.78
CA PHE A 8 19.34 -9.79 -27.18
C PHE A 8 18.29 -9.22 -28.14
N LEU A 9 18.62 -8.12 -28.84
CA LEU A 9 17.75 -7.56 -29.87
C LEU A 9 17.59 -8.50 -31.07
N ARG A 10 18.59 -9.31 -31.44
CA ARG A 10 18.45 -10.34 -32.49
C ARG A 10 17.55 -11.49 -32.08
N THR A 11 17.67 -12.03 -30.87
CA THR A 11 16.78 -13.10 -30.38
C THR A 11 15.35 -12.57 -30.24
N VAL A 12 15.16 -11.36 -29.70
CA VAL A 12 13.85 -10.70 -29.62
C VAL A 12 13.29 -10.40 -31.01
N ARG A 13 14.12 -9.95 -31.97
CA ARG A 13 13.71 -9.76 -33.37
C ARG A 13 13.41 -11.08 -34.06
N GLN A 14 14.11 -12.18 -33.80
CA GLN A 14 13.79 -13.51 -34.32
C GLN A 14 12.45 -14.00 -33.78
N LEU A 15 12.15 -13.75 -32.50
CA LEU A 15 10.84 -14.02 -31.91
C LEU A 15 9.72 -13.11 -32.46
N GLN A 16 10.07 -11.95 -33.03
CA GLN A 16 9.14 -11.01 -33.68
C GLN A 16 9.03 -11.19 -35.21
N ALA A 17 10.03 -11.77 -35.88
CA ALA A 17 10.21 -11.70 -37.34
C ALA A 17 10.27 -13.05 -38.08
N CYS A 18 9.64 -14.11 -37.57
CA CYS A 18 9.43 -15.32 -38.39
C CYS A 18 8.39 -15.06 -39.49
N HIS A 19 8.90 -14.98 -40.72
CA HIS A 19 8.24 -14.54 -41.94
C HIS A 19 7.10 -15.44 -42.43
N TYR A 20 6.16 -14.75 -43.08
CA TYR A 20 5.10 -15.22 -43.96
C TYR A 20 5.59 -16.19 -45.06
N ALA A 21 4.84 -17.28 -45.26
CA ALA A 21 4.69 -17.93 -46.56
C ALA A 21 3.26 -18.50 -46.70
N GLN A 22 2.40 -17.74 -47.41
CA GLN A 22 1.25 -18.08 -48.27
C GLN A 22 0.23 -19.16 -47.78
N SER A 23 -1.09 -18.92 -47.78
CA SER A 23 -1.94 -18.79 -48.99
C SER A 23 -3.35 -18.21 -48.67
N PRO A 24 -4.29 -18.08 -49.64
CA PRO A 24 -4.87 -16.81 -50.06
C PRO A 24 -6.26 -16.55 -49.45
N PHE A 25 -6.50 -15.35 -48.92
CA PHE A 25 -7.84 -14.78 -48.97
C PHE A 25 -7.76 -13.31 -49.36
N SER A 26 -8.56 -13.01 -50.38
CA SER A 26 -8.68 -11.78 -51.15
C SER A 26 -8.75 -10.52 -50.28
N ARG A 27 -7.87 -9.56 -50.61
CA ARG A 27 -8.04 -8.15 -50.26
C ARG A 27 -9.26 -7.61 -51.00
N THR A 28 -10.32 -7.30 -50.28
CA THR A 28 -11.36 -6.41 -50.78
C THR A 28 -11.17 -5.05 -50.13
N THR A 29 -10.61 -4.13 -50.90
CA THR A 29 -10.67 -2.68 -50.67
C THR A 29 -12.14 -2.27 -50.56
N ARG A 30 -12.57 -1.76 -49.40
CA ARG A 30 -13.80 -0.97 -49.32
C ARG A 30 -13.57 0.36 -48.61
N ARG A 31 -13.92 1.38 -49.39
CA ARG A 31 -13.97 2.81 -49.14
C ARG A 31 -14.51 3.17 -47.76
N ALA A 32 -13.89 4.20 -47.19
CA ALA A 32 -14.43 5.01 -46.12
C ALA A 32 -15.85 5.50 -46.48
N PHE A 33 -16.78 5.27 -45.56
CA PHE A 33 -18.00 6.04 -45.45
C PHE A 33 -18.11 6.52 -44.00
N ALA A 34 -18.03 7.84 -43.85
CA ALA A 34 -18.39 8.54 -42.64
C ALA A 34 -19.92 8.47 -42.49
N LEU A 35 -20.39 7.93 -41.37
CA LEU A 35 -21.73 8.17 -40.87
C LEU A 35 -21.61 8.39 -39.37
N GLY A 36 -21.80 9.65 -38.97
CA GLY A 36 -22.01 10.04 -37.60
C GLY A 36 -23.37 9.56 -37.12
N VAL A 37 -23.41 9.08 -35.88
CA VAL A 37 -24.63 8.98 -35.09
C VAL A 37 -24.27 9.37 -33.66
N ASP A 38 -24.76 10.54 -33.29
CA ASP A 38 -24.87 11.04 -31.93
C ASP A 38 -25.73 10.10 -31.07
N GLY A 39 -25.32 9.89 -29.81
CA GLY A 39 -26.11 9.17 -28.81
C GLY A 39 -25.40 9.10 -27.45
N PRO A 40 -26.06 9.47 -26.34
CA PRO A 40 -25.38 10.01 -25.16
C PRO A 40 -24.77 8.95 -24.25
N LYS A 41 -23.57 9.26 -23.73
CA LYS A 41 -22.90 8.53 -22.66
C LYS A 41 -23.69 8.70 -21.36
N SER A 42 -24.40 7.66 -20.90
CA SER A 42 -24.90 7.60 -19.53
C SER A 42 -23.75 7.16 -18.60
N ALA A 43 -23.22 8.13 -17.85
CA ALA A 43 -22.33 7.86 -16.73
C ALA A 43 -23.20 7.40 -15.55
N ALA A 44 -23.22 6.10 -15.26
CA ALA A 44 -23.75 5.59 -14.02
C ALA A 44 -22.80 5.98 -12.88
N HIS A 45 -23.07 7.13 -12.27
CA HIS A 45 -22.44 7.58 -11.04
C HIS A 45 -22.70 6.57 -9.92
N SER A 46 -21.64 5.92 -9.46
CA SER A 46 -21.62 5.23 -8.17
C SER A 46 -21.71 6.30 -7.07
N ILE A 47 -22.90 6.40 -6.47
CA ILE A 47 -23.21 7.29 -5.35
C ILE A 47 -22.91 6.52 -4.06
N TYR A 48 -21.81 6.87 -3.40
CA TYR A 48 -21.65 6.77 -1.95
C TYR A 48 -21.02 8.09 -1.44
N PRO A 49 -21.47 8.60 -0.28
CA PRO A 49 -21.41 10.03 0.00
C PRO A 49 -19.99 10.48 0.39
N ARG A 50 -19.42 11.39 -0.41
CA ARG A 50 -18.39 12.33 0.01
C ARG A 50 -19.00 13.33 0.99
N ARG A 51 -19.11 12.96 2.27
CA ARG A 51 -19.29 13.90 3.39
C ARG A 51 -18.45 13.40 4.55
N LEU A 52 -17.16 13.74 4.53
CA LEU A 52 -16.20 13.75 5.66
C LEU A 52 -14.84 14.32 5.19
N LEU A 53 -14.87 15.30 4.28
CA LEU A 53 -13.70 16.04 3.82
C LEU A 53 -13.80 17.46 4.37
N SER A 54 -13.21 17.67 5.54
CA SER A 54 -12.94 19.04 5.99
C SER A 54 -11.87 19.16 7.08
N TYR A 55 -11.25 18.07 7.55
CA TYR A 55 -10.05 18.13 8.39
C TYR A 55 -8.96 17.19 7.90
N ALA A 56 -8.80 17.15 6.58
CA ALA A 56 -7.69 16.46 5.96
C ALA A 56 -6.46 17.38 6.02
N SER A 57 -5.34 16.86 6.55
CA SER A 57 -4.02 17.49 6.42
C SER A 57 -3.82 17.99 4.98
N PRO A 58 -3.15 19.12 4.70
CA PRO A 58 -2.88 19.59 3.34
C PRO A 58 -2.19 18.53 2.48
N CYS A 59 -1.58 17.49 3.08
CA CYS A 59 -1.14 16.28 2.40
C CYS A 59 -2.27 15.38 1.81
N ARG A 60 -3.55 15.80 1.79
CA ARG A 60 -4.69 14.93 1.40
C ARG A 60 -5.57 15.45 0.27
N LEU A 61 -5.12 16.45 -0.49
CA LEU A 61 -5.76 16.80 -1.76
C LEU A 61 -4.83 16.49 -2.92
N GLN A 62 -4.76 15.21 -3.28
CA GLN A 62 -4.64 14.81 -4.68
C GLN A 62 -5.22 13.42 -4.88
N SER A 63 -5.99 13.29 -5.96
CA SER A 63 -6.23 12.06 -6.70
C SER A 63 -4.97 11.20 -6.75
N SER A 64 -5.15 9.87 -6.73
CA SER A 64 -4.11 8.85 -6.93
C SER A 64 -3.10 9.19 -8.04
N VAL A 65 -2.09 9.97 -7.70
CA VAL A 65 -0.87 10.18 -8.48
C VAL A 65 0.26 9.87 -7.50
N ARG A 66 0.98 8.81 -7.85
CA ARG A 66 2.14 8.30 -7.14
C ARG A 66 3.14 9.43 -6.99
N PHE A 67 3.45 9.86 -5.76
CA PHE A 67 4.72 10.50 -5.48
C PHE A 67 5.81 9.43 -5.65
N PHE A 68 6.37 9.35 -6.86
CA PHE A 68 7.70 8.80 -7.04
C PHE A 68 8.68 9.75 -6.35
N SER A 69 9.12 9.36 -5.16
CA SER A 69 10.40 9.81 -4.63
C SER A 69 11.47 9.36 -5.63
N GLN A 70 11.96 10.24 -6.49
CA GLN A 70 13.23 10.02 -7.16
C GLN A 70 14.30 9.84 -6.08
N GLY A 71 14.96 8.69 -6.11
CA GLY A 71 15.88 8.23 -5.06
C GLY A 71 15.27 7.29 -4.01
N THR A 72 14.36 6.40 -4.40
CA THR A 72 14.22 5.10 -3.70
C THR A 72 15.45 4.25 -4.01
N LEU A 73 16.22 3.90 -2.98
CA LEU A 73 16.97 2.66 -3.00
C LEU A 73 15.98 1.55 -3.34
N SER A 74 16.19 0.90 -4.47
CA SER A 74 15.60 -0.38 -4.83
C SER A 74 16.03 -1.42 -3.80
N ILE A 75 15.35 -1.45 -2.66
CA ILE A 75 15.36 -2.66 -1.83
C ILE A 75 14.35 -3.58 -2.50
N ASN A 76 14.88 -4.56 -3.21
CA ASN A 76 14.15 -5.58 -3.96
C ASN A 76 12.88 -6.01 -3.24
N THR A 77 11.78 -6.03 -4.00
CA THR A 77 10.51 -6.62 -3.61
C THR A 77 10.69 -8.14 -3.51
N ASP A 78 11.24 -8.59 -2.39
CA ASP A 78 11.29 -10.00 -2.05
C ASP A 78 9.96 -10.42 -1.45
N SER A 79 9.07 -10.93 -2.30
CA SER A 79 7.95 -11.76 -1.90
C SER A 79 8.30 -13.22 -2.19
N THR A 80 9.21 -13.81 -1.41
CA THR A 80 9.25 -15.27 -1.28
C THR A 80 8.13 -15.66 -0.31
N SER A 81 6.98 -16.00 -0.88
CA SER A 81 5.89 -16.57 -0.09
C SER A 81 6.25 -18.02 0.24
N ALA A 82 6.23 -18.40 1.52
CA ALA A 82 6.42 -19.81 1.93
C ALA A 82 5.37 -20.77 1.34
N ASN A 83 4.27 -20.24 0.77
CA ASN A 83 3.25 -21.01 0.03
C ASN A 83 3.62 -21.36 -1.41
N GLU A 84 4.52 -20.60 -2.02
CA GLU A 84 5.01 -20.87 -3.37
C GLU A 84 5.94 -22.10 -3.41
N GLN A 85 6.37 -22.60 -2.25
CA GLN A 85 7.17 -23.81 -2.11
C GLN A 85 6.28 -25.07 -2.17
N LYS A 86 5.12 -25.06 -1.49
CA LYS A 86 4.17 -26.20 -1.43
C LYS A 86 3.49 -26.53 -2.75
N THR A 87 3.36 -25.56 -3.66
CA THR A 87 2.79 -25.79 -5.00
C THR A 87 3.77 -26.46 -5.96
N ALA A 88 5.08 -26.41 -5.65
CA ALA A 88 6.11 -27.06 -6.47
C ALA A 88 6.28 -28.54 -6.11
N ASP A 89 6.11 -28.91 -4.84
CA ASP A 89 6.17 -30.32 -4.41
C ASP A 89 5.03 -31.15 -5.05
N ALA A 90 3.87 -30.54 -5.32
CA ALA A 90 2.77 -31.18 -6.03
C ALA A 90 3.03 -31.42 -7.54
N LEU A 91 4.00 -30.72 -8.16
CA LEU A 91 4.33 -30.90 -9.59
C LEU A 91 5.22 -32.11 -9.86
N LEU A 92 5.90 -32.64 -8.84
CA LEU A 92 6.74 -33.83 -8.96
C LEU A 92 5.98 -35.11 -8.57
N ASP A 93 5.00 -35.03 -7.67
CA ASP A 93 4.24 -36.20 -7.22
C ASP A 93 3.05 -36.57 -8.15
N ASP A 94 2.33 -35.60 -8.74
CA ASP A 94 1.13 -35.89 -9.55
C ASP A 94 1.43 -36.52 -10.93
N HIS A 95 2.68 -36.41 -11.44
CA HIS A 95 3.06 -36.94 -12.77
C HIS A 95 3.57 -38.39 -12.76
N VAL A 96 3.60 -39.07 -11.61
CA VAL A 96 4.09 -40.46 -11.49
C VAL A 96 2.95 -41.49 -11.52
N GLN A 97 1.67 -41.10 -11.44
CA GLN A 97 0.55 -42.04 -11.56
C GLN A 97 -0.07 -42.03 -12.96
N GLY A 98 0.30 -43.02 -13.77
CA GLY A 98 -0.37 -43.33 -15.04
C GLY A 98 -1.78 -43.91 -14.82
N PRO A 99 -2.63 -43.97 -15.87
CA PRO A 99 -4.00 -44.45 -15.74
C PRO A 99 -4.07 -45.97 -15.53
N ASP A 100 -4.76 -46.40 -14.48
CA ASP A 100 -5.11 -47.80 -14.19
C ASP A 100 -5.87 -48.45 -15.38
N LEU A 101 -5.28 -49.51 -15.95
CA LEU A 101 -5.97 -50.39 -16.90
C LEU A 101 -6.86 -51.37 -16.14
N MET A 102 -8.17 -51.27 -16.37
CA MET A 102 -9.19 -52.21 -15.88
C MET A 102 -8.93 -53.63 -16.39
N THR A 103 -8.77 -54.56 -15.45
CA THR A 103 -8.59 -56.00 -15.67
C THR A 103 -9.89 -56.65 -16.15
N VAL A 104 -9.86 -57.31 -17.33
CA VAL A 104 -10.85 -58.31 -17.74
C VAL A 104 -10.13 -59.65 -17.94
N ALA A 105 -10.63 -60.70 -17.29
CA ALA A 105 -10.02 -62.02 -17.17
C ALA A 105 -10.01 -62.84 -18.49
N PRO A 106 -9.08 -63.80 -18.67
CA PRO A 106 -8.96 -64.59 -19.90
C PRO A 106 -9.78 -65.88 -19.86
N THR A 107 -10.38 -66.26 -20.98
CA THR A 107 -10.93 -67.61 -21.21
C THR A 107 -9.94 -68.43 -22.04
N GLN A 108 -9.75 -69.69 -21.66
CA GLN A 108 -8.70 -70.60 -22.09
C GLN A 108 -9.06 -71.48 -23.32
N LEU A 109 -7.99 -72.01 -23.96
CA LEU A 109 -7.81 -73.30 -24.70
C LEU A 109 -8.17 -73.40 -26.20
N PRO A 110 -7.60 -74.36 -26.99
CA PRO A 110 -6.37 -75.17 -26.81
C PRO A 110 -5.49 -75.45 -28.08
N SER A 111 -4.25 -75.92 -27.82
CA SER A 111 -3.44 -76.95 -28.57
C SER A 111 -3.08 -76.76 -30.06
N GLY A 112 -1.87 -77.02 -30.57
CA GLY A 112 -0.63 -77.58 -30.04
C GLY A 112 0.43 -77.82 -31.14
N PHE A 113 1.57 -78.38 -30.72
CA PHE A 113 2.65 -79.08 -31.48
C PHE A 113 3.87 -78.31 -32.07
N LEU A 114 4.99 -78.45 -31.33
CA LEU A 114 6.33 -78.95 -31.70
C LEU A 114 7.20 -78.28 -32.79
N GLY A 115 8.41 -77.86 -32.36
CA GLY A 115 9.64 -77.89 -33.19
C GLY A 115 10.39 -76.56 -33.34
N SER A 116 11.40 -76.32 -32.52
CA SER A 116 12.46 -75.31 -32.72
C SER A 116 13.48 -75.78 -33.79
N PRO A 117 14.49 -74.98 -34.26
CA PRO A 117 14.91 -73.64 -33.81
C PRO A 117 15.29 -72.61 -34.92
N LYS A 118 15.27 -71.33 -34.51
CA LYS A 118 16.17 -70.23 -34.92
C LYS A 118 16.17 -69.76 -36.39
N GLU A 119 15.51 -68.63 -36.61
CA GLU A 119 16.16 -67.49 -37.27
C GLU A 119 16.01 -66.25 -36.40
N VAL A 120 17.16 -65.71 -36.00
CA VAL A 120 17.29 -64.46 -35.26
C VAL A 120 17.06 -63.31 -36.23
N ARG A 121 15.95 -62.59 -36.08
CA ARG A 121 15.84 -61.19 -36.49
C ARG A 121 15.47 -60.36 -35.28
N SER A 122 16.52 -59.76 -34.71
CA SER A 122 16.55 -58.55 -33.87
C SER A 122 15.21 -57.99 -33.36
N THR A 123 14.82 -58.38 -32.15
CA THR A 123 13.86 -57.68 -31.29
C THR A 123 14.59 -56.68 -30.36
N ALA A 124 15.51 -55.89 -30.92
CA ALA A 124 16.28 -54.89 -30.16
C ALA A 124 15.71 -53.46 -30.29
N GLU A 125 14.92 -53.17 -31.32
CA GLU A 125 14.48 -51.80 -31.59
C GLU A 125 13.20 -51.39 -30.83
N GLU A 126 12.40 -52.34 -30.33
CA GLU A 126 11.12 -52.01 -29.66
C GLU A 126 11.25 -51.76 -28.14
N LYS A 127 12.40 -52.04 -27.52
CA LYS A 127 12.61 -51.83 -26.06
C LYS A 127 13.25 -50.49 -25.69
N ASP A 128 13.89 -49.82 -26.64
CA ASP A 128 14.57 -48.55 -26.37
C ASP A 128 13.60 -47.36 -26.39
N GLU A 129 12.52 -47.38 -27.19
CA GLU A 129 11.58 -46.24 -27.28
C GLU A 129 10.74 -46.00 -26.01
N GLU A 130 10.32 -47.05 -25.29
CA GLU A 130 9.51 -46.90 -24.08
C GLU A 130 10.30 -46.36 -22.86
N ASN A 131 11.63 -46.48 -22.87
CA ASN A 131 12.49 -46.08 -21.75
C ASN A 131 12.98 -44.62 -21.86
N MET A 132 12.91 -44.03 -23.05
CA MET A 132 13.43 -42.69 -23.37
C MET A 132 12.70 -41.55 -22.65
N PRO A 133 11.36 -41.52 -22.55
CA PRO A 133 10.64 -40.49 -21.79
C PRO A 133 11.01 -40.50 -20.30
N GLN A 134 11.08 -41.68 -19.68
CA GLN A 134 11.42 -41.81 -18.27
C GLN A 134 12.85 -41.35 -17.98
N GLN A 135 13.78 -41.65 -18.89
CA GLN A 135 15.16 -41.20 -18.79
C GLN A 135 15.25 -39.67 -18.93
N PHE A 136 14.51 -39.08 -19.88
CA PHE A 136 14.44 -37.63 -20.03
C PHE A 136 13.96 -36.92 -18.75
N PHE A 137 12.87 -37.40 -18.13
CA PHE A 137 12.37 -36.81 -16.88
C PHE A 137 13.34 -37.00 -15.70
N LYS A 138 14.01 -38.15 -15.60
CA LYS A 138 15.05 -38.38 -14.59
C LYS A 138 16.25 -37.43 -14.76
N ASP A 139 16.65 -37.16 -15.99
CA ASP A 139 17.77 -36.26 -16.28
C ASP A 139 17.36 -34.79 -16.15
N LEU A 140 16.11 -34.46 -16.47
CA LEU A 140 15.53 -33.13 -16.25
C LEU A 140 15.52 -32.75 -14.75
N GLN A 141 15.26 -33.71 -13.86
CA GLN A 141 15.34 -33.51 -12.41
C GLN A 141 16.77 -33.27 -11.89
N LYS A 142 17.79 -33.68 -12.64
CA LYS A 142 19.21 -33.47 -12.29
C LYS A 142 19.74 -32.12 -12.77
N CYS A 143 19.03 -31.42 -13.65
CA CYS A 143 19.43 -30.11 -14.14
C CYS A 143 19.55 -29.10 -12.98
N THR A 144 20.61 -28.28 -13.02
CA THR A 144 20.89 -27.28 -11.99
C THR A 144 20.71 -25.84 -12.48
N SER A 145 20.81 -25.62 -13.79
CA SER A 145 20.60 -24.34 -14.45
C SER A 145 19.55 -24.42 -15.57
N PRO A 146 18.92 -23.28 -15.96
CA PRO A 146 18.08 -23.24 -17.15
C PRO A 146 18.83 -23.62 -18.44
N SER A 147 20.13 -23.34 -18.51
CA SER A 147 20.98 -23.72 -19.65
C SER A 147 21.14 -25.23 -19.73
N ASP A 148 21.30 -25.93 -18.59
CA ASP A 148 21.39 -27.40 -18.55
C ASP A 148 20.13 -28.05 -19.12
N VAL A 149 18.96 -27.46 -18.86
CA VAL A 149 17.67 -27.93 -19.40
C VAL A 149 17.64 -27.79 -20.91
N LEU A 150 18.19 -26.70 -21.44
CA LEU A 150 18.27 -26.46 -22.88
C LEU A 150 19.31 -27.36 -23.56
N ASP A 151 20.45 -27.61 -22.92
CA ASP A 151 21.44 -28.59 -23.36
C ASP A 151 20.84 -30.00 -23.39
N LEU A 152 20.05 -30.37 -22.37
CA LEU A 152 19.31 -31.63 -22.35
C LEU A 152 18.30 -31.68 -23.51
N ALA A 153 17.50 -30.63 -23.70
CA ALA A 153 16.52 -30.56 -24.79
C ALA A 153 17.17 -30.65 -26.18
N SER A 154 18.44 -30.26 -26.34
CA SER A 154 19.17 -30.40 -27.60
C SER A 154 19.57 -31.86 -27.92
N LYS A 155 19.69 -32.72 -26.90
CA LYS A 155 20.15 -34.11 -27.02
C LYS A 155 19.03 -35.11 -27.30
N PHE A 156 17.78 -34.74 -27.00
CA PHE A 156 16.62 -35.62 -27.13
C PHE A 156 15.77 -35.23 -28.34
N PRO A 157 15.57 -36.12 -29.33
CA PRO A 157 14.75 -35.84 -30.52
C PRO A 157 13.27 -35.51 -30.20
N ASP A 158 12.73 -36.13 -29.14
CA ASP A 158 11.35 -35.92 -28.68
C ASP A 158 11.18 -34.72 -27.73
N ALA A 159 12.23 -33.94 -27.48
CA ALA A 159 12.16 -32.75 -26.64
C ALA A 159 11.02 -31.76 -26.99
N PRO A 160 10.59 -31.59 -28.27
CA PRO A 160 9.42 -30.78 -28.60
C PRO A 160 8.13 -31.19 -27.88
N LYS A 161 7.92 -32.49 -27.61
CA LYS A 161 6.74 -33.01 -26.90
C LYS A 161 6.72 -32.61 -25.42
N TYR A 162 7.88 -32.33 -24.83
CA TYR A 162 8.07 -31.99 -23.42
C TYR A 162 8.48 -30.53 -23.22
N ALA A 163 8.22 -29.67 -24.20
CA ALA A 163 8.62 -28.27 -24.18
C ALA A 163 7.98 -27.48 -23.01
N SER A 164 6.75 -27.83 -22.59
CA SER A 164 6.12 -27.27 -21.38
C SER A 164 6.89 -27.64 -20.12
N ASN A 165 7.30 -28.90 -19.97
CA ASN A 165 8.10 -29.39 -18.84
C ASN A 165 9.47 -28.71 -18.80
N CYS A 166 10.13 -28.52 -19.95
CA CYS A 166 11.37 -27.76 -20.04
C CYS A 166 11.19 -26.33 -19.50
N LEU A 167 10.16 -25.61 -19.94
CA LEU A 167 9.88 -24.25 -19.47
C LEU A 167 9.56 -24.21 -17.97
N ALA A 168 8.74 -25.14 -17.48
CA ALA A 168 8.38 -25.25 -16.07
C ALA A 168 9.61 -25.52 -15.19
N THR A 169 10.51 -26.42 -15.62
CA THR A 169 11.77 -26.72 -14.93
C THR A 169 12.71 -25.53 -14.95
N MET A 170 12.91 -24.89 -16.11
CA MET A 170 13.71 -23.66 -16.21
C MET A 170 13.22 -22.57 -15.25
N TRP A 171 11.90 -22.37 -15.18
CA TRP A 171 11.30 -21.43 -14.23
C TRP A 171 11.56 -21.85 -12.78
N THR A 172 11.36 -23.13 -12.44
CA THR A 172 11.55 -23.65 -11.09
C THR A 172 13.00 -23.51 -10.61
N LEU A 173 13.97 -23.76 -11.49
CA LEU A 173 15.39 -23.55 -11.20
C LEU A 173 15.69 -22.06 -11.00
N THR A 174 15.22 -21.21 -11.91
CA THR A 174 15.42 -19.75 -11.84
C THR A 174 14.83 -19.14 -10.56
N LYS A 175 13.69 -19.68 -10.09
CA LYS A 175 13.01 -19.20 -8.88
C LYS A 175 13.84 -19.38 -7.60
N LYS A 176 14.72 -20.39 -7.55
CA LYS A 176 15.56 -20.71 -6.37
C LYS A 176 16.84 -19.86 -6.28
N LEU A 177 17.17 -19.10 -7.32
CA LEU A 177 18.40 -18.32 -7.43
C LEU A 177 18.30 -16.93 -6.75
N SER A 178 19.44 -16.32 -6.43
CA SER A 178 19.50 -14.91 -6.00
C SER A 178 19.18 -13.97 -7.18
N GLU A 179 18.84 -12.70 -6.92
CA GLU A 179 18.52 -11.75 -8.02
C GLU A 179 19.70 -11.54 -8.99
N ASP A 180 20.93 -11.43 -8.49
CA ASP A 180 22.13 -11.30 -9.33
C ASP A 180 22.32 -12.54 -10.23
N GLN A 181 22.10 -13.73 -9.65
CA GLN A 181 22.15 -14.98 -10.40
C GLN A 181 21.02 -15.08 -11.43
N LYS A 182 19.80 -14.65 -11.10
CA LYS A 182 18.67 -14.62 -12.04
C LYS A 182 18.99 -13.75 -13.26
N HIS A 183 19.63 -12.61 -13.08
CA HIS A 183 20.03 -11.75 -14.20
C HIS A 183 21.04 -12.43 -15.12
N TYR A 184 22.03 -13.11 -14.54
CA TYR A 184 23.05 -13.83 -15.30
C TYR A 184 22.47 -15.05 -16.04
N GLU A 185 21.72 -15.90 -15.35
CA GLU A 185 21.12 -17.11 -15.92
C GLU A 185 20.08 -16.79 -17.01
N ARG A 186 19.24 -15.77 -16.81
CA ARG A 186 18.31 -15.33 -17.86
C ARG A 186 19.05 -14.94 -19.14
N ARG A 187 20.19 -14.25 -19.00
CA ARG A 187 20.98 -13.84 -20.15
C ARG A 187 21.54 -15.04 -20.89
N LEU A 188 22.13 -16.01 -20.19
CA LEU A 188 22.63 -17.24 -20.80
C LEU A 188 21.51 -18.02 -21.50
N MET A 189 20.36 -18.16 -20.85
CA MET A 189 19.18 -18.82 -21.39
C MET A 189 18.71 -18.16 -22.70
N PHE A 190 18.65 -16.82 -22.78
CA PHE A 190 18.25 -16.11 -24.00
C PHE A 190 19.30 -16.16 -25.12
N GLU A 191 20.59 -16.29 -24.78
CA GLU A 191 21.67 -16.44 -25.76
C GLU A 191 21.78 -17.90 -26.27
N HIS A 192 21.18 -18.86 -25.56
CA HIS A 192 21.23 -20.28 -25.91
C HIS A 192 20.40 -20.61 -27.17
N PRO A 193 20.97 -21.31 -28.18
CA PRO A 193 20.31 -21.55 -29.46
C PRO A 193 19.00 -22.34 -29.33
N GLN A 194 18.97 -23.33 -28.43
CA GLN A 194 17.81 -24.20 -28.20
C GLN A 194 16.60 -23.46 -27.59
N PHE A 195 16.79 -22.32 -26.92
CA PHE A 195 15.69 -21.59 -26.29
C PHE A 195 14.63 -21.14 -27.31
N SER A 196 15.10 -20.66 -28.47
CA SER A 196 14.23 -20.25 -29.58
C SER A 196 13.41 -21.42 -30.13
N GLN A 197 13.99 -22.62 -30.20
CA GLN A 197 13.32 -23.82 -30.69
C GLN A 197 12.24 -24.29 -29.70
N VAL A 198 12.53 -24.33 -28.40
CA VAL A 198 11.56 -24.67 -27.35
C VAL A 198 10.38 -23.69 -27.37
N CYS A 199 10.66 -22.39 -27.51
CA CYS A 199 9.63 -21.35 -27.65
C CYS A 199 8.75 -21.56 -28.89
N GLN A 200 9.34 -21.91 -30.04
CA GLN A 200 8.59 -22.18 -31.27
C GLN A 200 7.70 -23.42 -31.14
N CYS A 201 8.22 -24.50 -30.54
CA CYS A 201 7.45 -25.72 -30.28
C CYS A 201 6.23 -25.42 -29.40
N VAL A 202 6.43 -24.69 -28.29
CA VAL A 202 5.32 -24.29 -27.40
C VAL A 202 4.27 -23.46 -28.14
N MET A 203 4.70 -22.55 -29.01
CA MET A 203 3.77 -21.72 -29.78
C MET A 203 2.94 -22.54 -30.80
N GLN A 204 3.53 -23.57 -31.41
CA GLN A 204 2.85 -24.44 -32.38
C GLN A 204 1.88 -25.40 -31.69
N GLU A 205 2.31 -25.99 -30.56
CA GLU A 205 1.56 -27.01 -29.83
C GLU A 205 0.54 -26.44 -28.83
N ALA A 206 0.56 -25.13 -28.55
CA ALA A 206 -0.27 -24.48 -27.52
C ALA A 206 -1.76 -24.88 -27.58
N LYS A 207 -2.32 -25.04 -28.80
CA LYS A 207 -3.73 -25.40 -28.99
C LYS A 207 -4.06 -26.81 -28.48
N TYR A 208 -3.09 -27.72 -28.51
CA TYR A 208 -3.23 -29.14 -28.18
C TYR A 208 -2.70 -29.49 -26.78
N MET A 209 -1.98 -28.57 -26.14
CA MET A 209 -1.46 -28.77 -24.77
C MET A 209 -2.55 -29.13 -23.77
N TRP A 210 -2.20 -29.94 -22.78
CA TRP A 210 -3.06 -30.13 -21.63
C TRP A 210 -3.25 -28.81 -20.86
N ARG A 211 -4.36 -28.72 -20.11
CA ARG A 211 -4.74 -27.49 -19.38
C ARG A 211 -3.63 -26.98 -18.46
N ASP A 212 -2.97 -27.90 -17.75
CA ASP A 212 -1.87 -27.60 -16.83
C ASP A 212 -0.66 -27.10 -17.61
N ASP A 213 -0.23 -27.85 -18.64
CA ASP A 213 0.89 -27.46 -19.51
C ASP A 213 0.70 -26.06 -20.11
N LEU A 214 -0.51 -25.73 -20.56
CA LEU A 214 -0.83 -24.43 -21.12
C LEU A 214 -0.71 -23.30 -20.07
N ALA A 215 -1.32 -23.50 -18.89
CA ALA A 215 -1.30 -22.50 -17.82
C ALA A 215 0.11 -22.28 -17.25
N TYR A 216 0.85 -23.36 -17.01
CA TYR A 216 2.22 -23.31 -16.49
C TYR A 216 3.24 -22.86 -17.54
N SER A 217 3.03 -23.16 -18.83
CA SER A 217 3.86 -22.59 -19.90
C SER A 217 3.72 -21.07 -19.94
N LEU A 218 2.49 -20.53 -19.90
CA LEU A 218 2.25 -19.08 -19.84
C LEU A 218 2.93 -18.45 -18.60
N LEU A 219 2.78 -19.06 -17.43
CA LEU A 219 3.46 -18.62 -16.21
C LEU A 219 4.98 -18.59 -16.41
N ALA A 220 5.54 -19.70 -16.90
CA ALA A 220 6.98 -19.86 -17.05
C ALA A 220 7.57 -18.82 -18.01
N VAL A 221 7.01 -18.63 -19.21
CA VAL A 221 7.56 -17.64 -20.17
C VAL A 221 7.50 -16.22 -19.62
N VAL A 222 6.42 -15.84 -18.94
CA VAL A 222 6.30 -14.50 -18.35
C VAL A 222 7.31 -14.33 -17.20
N LYS A 223 7.45 -15.32 -16.32
CA LYS A 223 8.33 -15.23 -15.15
C LYS A 223 9.82 -15.39 -15.48
N LEU A 224 10.15 -16.11 -16.55
CA LEU A 224 11.49 -16.17 -17.13
C LEU A 224 11.90 -14.85 -17.79
N GLY A 225 10.96 -13.91 -17.98
CA GLY A 225 11.24 -12.57 -18.49
C GLY A 225 11.09 -12.44 -20.01
N VAL A 226 10.38 -13.36 -20.68
CA VAL A 226 10.03 -13.21 -22.09
C VAL A 226 9.12 -11.98 -22.24
N PRO A 227 9.47 -11.00 -23.10
CA PRO A 227 8.66 -9.78 -23.25
C PRO A 227 7.22 -10.07 -23.67
N GLN A 228 6.24 -9.36 -23.08
CA GLN A 228 4.82 -9.67 -23.30
C GLN A 228 4.36 -9.47 -24.75
N ASN A 229 5.03 -8.59 -25.50
CA ASN A 229 4.72 -8.27 -26.89
C ASN A 229 5.22 -9.33 -27.89
N THR A 230 5.90 -10.37 -27.42
CA THR A 230 6.31 -11.50 -28.27
C THR A 230 5.10 -12.29 -28.76
N ARG A 231 5.23 -12.88 -29.95
CA ARG A 231 4.18 -13.74 -30.51
C ARG A 231 3.87 -14.94 -29.61
N LEU A 232 4.88 -15.51 -28.96
CA LEU A 232 4.73 -16.61 -28.00
C LEU A 232 3.76 -16.25 -26.87
N VAL A 233 4.01 -15.15 -26.16
CA VAL A 233 3.17 -14.74 -25.02
C VAL A 233 1.75 -14.38 -25.51
N GLN A 234 1.64 -13.68 -26.64
CA GLN A 234 0.32 -13.32 -27.20
C GLN A 234 -0.47 -14.55 -27.68
N THR A 235 0.18 -15.56 -28.26
CA THR A 235 -0.45 -16.84 -28.62
C THR A 235 -0.93 -17.56 -27.37
N LEU A 236 -0.10 -17.70 -26.33
CA LEU A 236 -0.48 -18.38 -25.09
C LEU A 236 -1.64 -17.67 -24.39
N LEU A 237 -1.62 -16.33 -24.30
CA LEU A 237 -2.74 -15.55 -23.76
C LEU A 237 -4.04 -15.82 -24.53
N ARG A 238 -3.97 -15.87 -25.87
CA ARG A 238 -5.14 -16.10 -26.71
C ARG A 238 -5.69 -17.52 -26.57
N VAL A 239 -4.82 -18.53 -26.56
CA VAL A 239 -5.25 -19.93 -26.38
C VAL A 239 -5.82 -20.15 -24.98
N CYS A 240 -5.21 -19.57 -23.94
CA CYS A 240 -5.80 -19.56 -22.58
C CYS A 240 -7.18 -18.92 -22.55
N GLN A 241 -7.41 -17.85 -23.34
CA GLN A 241 -8.72 -17.21 -23.45
C GLN A 241 -9.75 -18.12 -24.12
N GLU A 242 -9.39 -18.78 -25.22
CA GLU A 242 -10.30 -19.66 -25.98
C GLU A 242 -10.66 -20.93 -25.20
N ARG A 243 -9.71 -21.46 -24.42
CA ARG A 243 -9.86 -22.71 -23.65
C ARG A 243 -10.12 -22.49 -22.16
N LEU A 244 -10.47 -21.27 -21.76
CA LEU A 244 -10.63 -20.90 -20.35
C LEU A 244 -11.60 -21.80 -19.57
N ASN A 245 -12.64 -22.32 -20.22
CA ASN A 245 -13.65 -23.18 -19.60
C ASN A 245 -13.10 -24.56 -19.19
N GLU A 246 -12.01 -25.03 -19.82
CA GLU A 246 -11.36 -26.32 -19.55
C GLU A 246 -10.46 -26.28 -18.30
N PHE A 247 -10.11 -25.08 -17.84
CA PHE A 247 -9.24 -24.89 -16.68
C PHE A 247 -9.95 -25.27 -15.38
N ASP A 248 -9.22 -25.95 -14.51
CA ASP A 248 -9.61 -26.23 -13.14
C ASP A 248 -9.22 -25.07 -12.21
N ASP A 249 -9.58 -25.15 -10.93
CA ASP A 249 -9.33 -24.07 -9.96
C ASP A 249 -7.83 -23.76 -9.80
N ARG A 250 -6.96 -24.77 -10.00
CA ARG A 250 -5.49 -24.65 -9.98
C ARG A 250 -5.00 -23.82 -11.16
N CYS A 251 -5.39 -24.18 -12.39
CA CYS A 251 -5.06 -23.45 -13.60
C CYS A 251 -5.56 -22.00 -13.54
N LEU A 252 -6.81 -21.78 -13.09
CA LEU A 252 -7.39 -20.43 -12.96
C LEU A 252 -6.58 -19.55 -11.98
N SER A 253 -6.13 -20.12 -10.86
CA SER A 253 -5.26 -19.44 -9.89
C SER A 253 -3.89 -19.09 -10.48
N VAL A 254 -3.27 -20.01 -11.23
CA VAL A 254 -1.98 -19.79 -11.91
C VAL A 254 -2.07 -18.67 -12.94
N VAL A 255 -3.11 -18.69 -13.77
CA VAL A 255 -3.34 -17.67 -14.80
C VAL A 255 -3.62 -16.31 -14.15
N ALA A 256 -4.46 -16.25 -13.11
CA ALA A 256 -4.72 -15.02 -12.36
C ALA A 256 -3.43 -14.39 -11.81
N ASN A 257 -2.57 -15.20 -11.20
CA ASN A 257 -1.28 -14.74 -10.65
C ASN A 257 -0.31 -14.28 -11.75
N THR A 258 -0.36 -14.91 -12.93
CA THR A 258 0.49 -14.55 -14.07
C THR A 258 0.11 -13.17 -14.62
N LEU A 259 -1.19 -12.91 -14.77
CA LEU A 259 -1.70 -11.65 -15.32
C LEU A 259 -1.42 -10.43 -14.43
N GLN A 260 -1.26 -10.62 -13.12
CA GLN A 260 -1.02 -9.53 -12.17
C GLN A 260 0.18 -8.64 -12.54
N GLY A 261 1.24 -9.24 -13.07
CA GLY A 261 2.50 -8.55 -13.40
C GLY A 261 2.59 -8.03 -14.84
N MET A 262 1.54 -8.21 -15.65
CA MET A 262 1.55 -7.88 -17.07
C MET A 262 1.02 -6.48 -17.34
N GLU A 263 1.50 -5.85 -18.42
CA GLU A 263 0.97 -4.56 -18.89
C GLU A 263 -0.40 -4.77 -19.55
N LYS A 264 -1.31 -3.80 -19.39
CA LYS A 264 -2.64 -3.86 -19.98
C LYS A 264 -2.55 -3.95 -21.51
N SER A 265 -3.15 -4.99 -22.08
CA SER A 265 -3.28 -5.21 -23.52
C SER A 265 -4.61 -5.89 -23.82
N LYS A 266 -5.08 -5.82 -25.07
CA LYS A 266 -6.38 -6.39 -25.46
C LYS A 266 -6.54 -7.85 -25.06
N ASN A 267 -5.49 -8.67 -25.20
CA ASN A 267 -5.52 -10.09 -24.84
C ASN A 267 -5.49 -10.30 -23.32
N VAL A 268 -4.67 -9.52 -22.59
CA VAL A 268 -4.63 -9.57 -21.11
C VAL A 268 -5.97 -9.16 -20.51
N GLU A 269 -6.55 -8.06 -20.98
CA GLU A 269 -7.85 -7.56 -20.50
C GLU A 269 -8.98 -8.53 -20.82
N ALA A 270 -9.03 -9.07 -22.04
CA ALA A 270 -10.07 -10.02 -22.43
C ALA A 270 -9.99 -11.32 -21.61
N LEU A 271 -8.79 -11.85 -21.39
CA LEU A 271 -8.58 -13.01 -20.53
C LEU A 271 -8.92 -12.70 -19.07
N GLN A 272 -8.56 -11.53 -18.55
CA GLN A 272 -8.90 -11.09 -17.19
C GLN A 272 -10.41 -11.00 -16.99
N VAL A 273 -11.16 -10.42 -17.94
CA VAL A 273 -12.63 -10.33 -17.88
C VAL A 273 -13.26 -11.72 -17.95
N GLY A 274 -12.82 -12.57 -18.88
CA GLY A 274 -13.31 -13.95 -18.96
C GLY A 274 -13.06 -14.72 -17.66
N LEU A 275 -11.88 -14.54 -17.07
CA LEU A 275 -11.47 -15.18 -15.83
C LEU A 275 -12.31 -14.68 -14.64
N GLN A 276 -12.57 -13.37 -14.54
CA GLN A 276 -13.46 -12.80 -13.52
C GLN A 276 -14.88 -13.39 -13.61
N LEU A 277 -15.45 -13.50 -14.81
CA LEU A 277 -16.79 -14.07 -15.02
C LEU A 277 -16.84 -15.54 -14.61
N LEU A 278 -15.85 -16.34 -15.01
CA LEU A 278 -15.81 -17.76 -14.70
C LEU A 278 -15.59 -18.01 -13.20
N VAL A 279 -14.67 -17.27 -12.57
CA VAL A 279 -14.42 -17.34 -11.13
C VAL A 279 -15.68 -16.93 -10.37
N GLU A 280 -16.41 -15.89 -10.79
CA GLU A 280 -17.66 -15.48 -10.14
C GLU A 280 -18.72 -16.61 -10.05
N GLN A 281 -18.73 -17.50 -11.04
CA GLN A 281 -19.62 -18.66 -11.08
C GLN A 281 -19.10 -19.83 -10.24
N ARG A 282 -17.77 -20.03 -10.17
CA ARG A 282 -17.14 -21.20 -9.55
C ARG A 282 -16.70 -21.00 -8.09
N ILE A 283 -16.61 -19.76 -7.58
CA ILE A 283 -16.21 -19.44 -6.18
C ILE A 283 -16.78 -20.38 -5.12
N PRO A 284 -18.09 -20.74 -5.13
CA PRO A 284 -18.64 -21.60 -4.08
C PRO A 284 -17.92 -22.95 -3.94
N LYS A 285 -17.36 -23.48 -5.04
CA LYS A 285 -16.69 -24.79 -5.10
C LYS A 285 -15.22 -24.75 -4.66
N ILE A 286 -14.59 -23.57 -4.67
CA ILE A 286 -13.16 -23.42 -4.37
C ILE A 286 -12.94 -23.51 -2.85
N SER A 287 -12.35 -24.60 -2.36
CA SER A 287 -12.07 -24.79 -0.94
C SER A 287 -10.68 -24.29 -0.51
N ASN A 288 -9.74 -24.14 -1.44
CA ASN A 288 -8.36 -23.81 -1.12
C ASN A 288 -8.18 -22.30 -0.91
N VAL A 289 -7.87 -21.90 0.33
CA VAL A 289 -7.62 -20.51 0.73
C VAL A 289 -6.54 -19.84 -0.13
N LEU A 290 -5.46 -20.55 -0.49
CA LEU A 290 -4.37 -19.97 -1.28
C LEU A 290 -4.81 -19.61 -2.68
N MET A 291 -5.64 -20.45 -3.29
CA MET A 291 -6.22 -20.17 -4.59
C MET A 291 -7.14 -18.95 -4.53
N LEU A 292 -7.97 -18.85 -3.48
CA LEU A 292 -8.81 -17.67 -3.26
C LEU A 292 -7.98 -16.39 -3.10
N GLN A 293 -6.88 -16.45 -2.34
CA GLN A 293 -5.98 -15.30 -2.17
C GLN A 293 -5.31 -14.88 -3.48
N ASN A 294 -4.84 -15.84 -4.28
CA ASN A 294 -4.25 -15.57 -5.60
C ASN A 294 -5.27 -14.96 -6.57
N MET A 295 -6.51 -15.48 -6.57
CA MET A 295 -7.60 -14.93 -7.39
C MET A 295 -7.96 -13.51 -6.96
N MET A 296 -8.09 -13.27 -5.65
CA MET A 296 -8.27 -11.93 -5.09
C MET A 296 -7.14 -10.99 -5.53
N LYS A 297 -5.89 -11.46 -5.54
CA LYS A 297 -4.71 -10.65 -5.86
C LYS A 297 -4.64 -10.29 -7.34
N GLY A 298 -4.82 -11.29 -8.21
CA GLY A 298 -4.73 -11.12 -9.66
C GLY A 298 -5.96 -10.48 -10.29
N LEU A 299 -7.15 -10.72 -9.75
CA LEU A 299 -8.42 -10.29 -10.36
C LEU A 299 -9.10 -9.16 -9.61
N GLY A 300 -8.79 -8.98 -8.33
CA GLY A 300 -9.63 -8.21 -7.44
C GLY A 300 -9.55 -6.69 -7.62
N LYS A 301 -8.46 -6.11 -8.11
CA LYS A 301 -8.34 -4.65 -8.25
C LYS A 301 -9.44 -4.05 -9.14
N ASP A 302 -9.54 -4.59 -10.35
CA ASP A 302 -10.50 -4.14 -11.38
C ASP A 302 -11.80 -4.98 -11.39
N ALA A 303 -12.02 -5.82 -10.36
CA ALA A 303 -13.21 -6.67 -10.28
C ALA A 303 -14.48 -5.89 -9.97
N PRO A 304 -15.65 -6.31 -10.52
CA PRO A 304 -16.95 -5.84 -10.09
C PRO A 304 -17.21 -6.11 -8.60
N LEU A 305 -18.00 -5.24 -7.96
CA LEU A 305 -18.34 -5.37 -6.53
C LEU A 305 -18.93 -6.75 -6.19
N LYS A 306 -19.79 -7.28 -7.06
CA LYS A 306 -20.43 -8.60 -6.90
C LYS A 306 -19.41 -9.74 -6.76
N LEU A 307 -18.32 -9.70 -7.54
CA LEU A 307 -17.24 -10.67 -7.44
C LEU A 307 -16.46 -10.49 -6.12
N LYS A 308 -16.16 -9.24 -5.74
CA LYS A 308 -15.49 -8.93 -4.46
C LYS A 308 -16.28 -9.47 -3.26
N THR A 309 -17.60 -9.25 -3.22
CA THR A 309 -18.47 -9.73 -2.14
C THR A 309 -18.58 -11.25 -2.11
N LYS A 310 -18.60 -11.93 -3.26
CA LYS A 310 -18.57 -13.40 -3.29
C LYS A 310 -17.25 -13.97 -2.76
N LEU A 311 -16.12 -13.36 -3.13
CA LEU A 311 -14.81 -13.72 -2.59
C LEU A 311 -14.75 -13.50 -1.08
N GLU A 312 -15.26 -12.37 -0.59
CA GLU A 312 -15.38 -12.07 0.84
C GLU A 312 -16.17 -13.16 1.58
N ASN A 313 -17.38 -13.48 1.12
CA ASN A 313 -18.23 -14.50 1.75
C ASN A 313 -17.54 -15.86 1.81
N LYS A 314 -16.79 -16.22 0.75
CA LYS A 314 -16.06 -17.48 0.71
C LYS A 314 -14.86 -17.49 1.67
N ILE A 315 -14.11 -16.40 1.77
CA ILE A 315 -13.05 -16.25 2.77
C ILE A 315 -13.62 -16.30 4.19
N LEU A 316 -14.77 -15.65 4.43
CA LEU A 316 -15.44 -15.67 5.74
C LEU A 316 -15.89 -17.09 6.13
N TYR A 317 -16.33 -17.90 5.18
CA TYR A 317 -16.65 -19.31 5.44
C TYR A 317 -15.42 -20.13 5.87
N HIS A 318 -14.22 -19.79 5.37
CA HIS A 318 -12.96 -20.45 5.72
C HIS A 318 -12.10 -19.63 6.72
N ILE A 319 -12.69 -18.68 7.44
CA ILE A 319 -11.94 -17.72 8.26
C ILE A 319 -11.14 -18.39 9.38
N ASP A 320 -11.70 -19.44 9.97
CA ASP A 320 -11.07 -20.17 11.08
C ASP A 320 -9.85 -20.96 10.62
N GLN A 321 -9.86 -21.41 9.36
CA GLN A 321 -8.77 -22.15 8.71
C GLN A 321 -7.62 -21.25 8.26
N LEU A 322 -7.76 -19.92 8.38
CA LEU A 322 -6.66 -19.00 8.08
C LEU A 322 -5.51 -19.19 9.06
N THR A 323 -4.35 -19.52 8.50
CA THR A 323 -3.06 -19.48 9.21
C THR A 323 -2.68 -18.03 9.51
N VAL A 324 -1.81 -17.82 10.51
CA VAL A 324 -1.33 -16.46 10.87
C VAL A 324 -0.67 -15.74 9.67
N PRO A 325 0.22 -16.37 8.87
CA PRO A 325 0.78 -15.72 7.69
C PRO A 325 -0.28 -15.34 6.65
N ASN A 326 -1.31 -16.19 6.47
CA ASN A 326 -2.41 -15.90 5.55
C ASN A 326 -3.25 -14.72 6.05
N ALA A 327 -3.54 -14.65 7.36
CA ALA A 327 -4.24 -13.53 7.98
C ALA A 327 -3.47 -12.20 7.83
N GLN A 328 -2.15 -12.21 8.05
CA GLN A 328 -1.29 -11.05 7.82
C GLN A 328 -1.31 -10.61 6.35
N HIS A 329 -1.31 -11.56 5.42
CA HIS A 329 -1.37 -11.25 3.98
C HIS A 329 -2.70 -10.62 3.56
N MET A 330 -3.82 -10.88 4.27
CA MET A 330 -5.14 -10.32 3.95
C MET A 330 -5.22 -8.82 4.01
N PHE A 331 -4.43 -8.18 4.87
CA PHE A 331 -4.34 -6.73 4.91
C PHE A 331 -3.85 -6.16 3.58
N THR A 332 -2.70 -6.64 3.11
CA THR A 332 -2.10 -6.17 1.85
C THR A 332 -2.99 -6.51 0.66
N LEU A 333 -3.55 -7.72 0.64
CA LEU A 333 -4.43 -8.17 -0.43
C LEU A 333 -5.68 -7.30 -0.58
N LEU A 334 -6.38 -7.04 0.53
CA LEU A 334 -7.58 -6.19 0.52
C LEU A 334 -7.24 -4.76 0.10
N ALA A 335 -6.08 -4.24 0.52
CA ALA A 335 -5.60 -2.92 0.11
C ALA A 335 -5.31 -2.86 -1.40
N GLU A 336 -4.63 -3.87 -1.95
CA GLU A 336 -4.38 -4.00 -3.40
C GLU A 336 -5.68 -4.10 -4.21
N MET A 337 -6.70 -4.78 -3.66
CA MET A 337 -8.04 -4.86 -4.24
C MET A 337 -8.88 -3.59 -4.08
N ASN A 338 -8.41 -2.62 -3.28
CA ASN A 338 -9.18 -1.46 -2.85
C ASN A 338 -10.57 -1.86 -2.32
N TYR A 339 -10.61 -2.87 -1.43
CA TYR A 339 -11.84 -3.43 -0.88
C TYR A 339 -11.77 -3.54 0.64
N ARG A 340 -12.65 -2.81 1.33
CA ARG A 340 -12.68 -2.76 2.79
C ARG A 340 -13.69 -3.76 3.37
N SER A 341 -13.23 -4.97 3.65
CA SER A 341 -14.00 -5.97 4.43
C SER A 341 -13.68 -5.84 5.93
N VAL A 342 -14.52 -5.14 6.68
CA VAL A 342 -14.38 -5.03 8.15
C VAL A 342 -14.45 -6.41 8.85
N PRO A 343 -15.34 -7.34 8.46
CA PRO A 343 -15.40 -8.67 9.08
C PRO A 343 -14.10 -9.46 8.94
N ILE A 344 -13.53 -9.54 7.72
CA ILE A 344 -12.24 -10.24 7.49
C ILE A 344 -11.12 -9.56 8.26
N LEU A 345 -11.05 -8.23 8.21
CA LEU A 345 -10.01 -7.46 8.90
C LEU A 345 -10.09 -7.64 10.42
N ASN A 346 -11.28 -7.69 11.01
CA ASN A 346 -11.45 -7.94 12.44
C ASN A 346 -10.99 -9.36 12.83
N ALA A 347 -11.41 -10.38 12.08
CA ALA A 347 -10.99 -11.76 12.35
C ALA A 347 -9.48 -11.95 12.18
N CYS A 348 -8.89 -11.36 11.13
CA CYS A 348 -7.44 -11.39 10.92
C CYS A 348 -6.71 -10.61 12.03
N SER A 349 -7.25 -9.47 12.48
CA SER A 349 -6.66 -8.70 13.58
C SER A 349 -6.56 -9.53 14.85
N ASN A 350 -7.62 -10.24 15.24
CA ASN A 350 -7.62 -11.07 16.45
C ASN A 350 -6.55 -12.16 16.38
N LYS A 351 -6.50 -12.91 15.27
CA LYS A 351 -5.46 -13.94 15.04
C LYS A 351 -4.04 -13.37 15.10
N ILE A 352 -3.82 -12.16 14.57
CA ILE A 352 -2.51 -11.48 14.58
C ILE A 352 -2.15 -11.04 16.00
N ILE A 353 -3.10 -10.47 16.76
CA ILE A 353 -2.87 -10.03 18.14
C ILE A 353 -2.46 -11.21 19.02
N GLU A 354 -3.15 -12.35 18.90
CA GLU A 354 -2.85 -13.58 19.65
C GLU A 354 -1.47 -14.17 19.31
N ASN A 355 -0.94 -13.90 18.12
CA ASN A 355 0.29 -14.50 17.59
C ASN A 355 1.30 -13.42 17.15
N ILE A 356 1.32 -12.28 17.84
CA ILE A 356 2.15 -11.14 17.42
C ILE A 356 3.64 -11.37 17.67
N SER A 357 3.96 -12.16 18.70
CA SER A 357 5.32 -12.52 19.07
C SER A 357 6.06 -13.21 17.93
N GLY A 358 7.25 -12.69 17.61
CA GLY A 358 8.08 -13.20 16.52
C GLY A 358 7.62 -12.78 15.11
N THR A 359 6.58 -11.93 14.99
CA THR A 359 6.16 -11.43 13.69
C THR A 359 7.24 -10.50 13.09
N PRO A 360 7.71 -10.75 11.85
CA PRO A 360 8.74 -9.92 11.24
C PRO A 360 8.31 -8.47 11.04
N PHE A 361 9.24 -7.53 11.22
CA PHE A 361 9.09 -6.09 10.99
C PHE A 361 8.29 -5.75 9.71
N ARG A 362 8.67 -6.35 8.57
CA ARG A 362 8.04 -6.09 7.26
C ARG A 362 6.54 -6.41 7.24
N ARG A 363 6.12 -7.46 7.95
CA ARG A 363 4.71 -7.88 8.01
C ARG A 363 3.89 -6.87 8.78
N LEU A 364 4.36 -6.45 9.95
CA LEU A 364 3.70 -5.45 10.80
C LEU A 364 3.61 -4.08 10.11
N LEU A 365 4.70 -3.64 9.47
CA LEU A 365 4.73 -2.39 8.71
C LEU A 365 3.68 -2.40 7.58
N ASN A 366 3.56 -3.50 6.84
CA ASN A 366 2.58 -3.64 5.77
C ASN A 366 1.14 -3.66 6.30
N ILE A 367 0.89 -4.25 7.47
CA ILE A 367 -0.41 -4.20 8.14
C ILE A 367 -0.80 -2.75 8.44
N LEU A 368 0.07 -1.97 9.10
CA LEU A 368 -0.20 -0.57 9.43
C LEU A 368 -0.47 0.29 8.17
N ARG A 369 0.33 0.09 7.11
CA ARG A 369 0.11 0.77 5.81
C ARG A 369 -1.24 0.40 5.20
N SER A 370 -1.57 -0.89 5.20
CA SER A 370 -2.86 -1.38 4.69
C SER A 370 -4.03 -0.84 5.52
N CYS A 371 -3.88 -0.67 6.84
CA CYS A 371 -4.90 -0.04 7.68
C CYS A 371 -5.20 1.39 7.22
N LYS A 372 -4.18 2.18 6.86
CA LYS A 372 -4.36 3.51 6.27
C LYS A 372 -5.10 3.42 4.94
N ASP A 373 -4.63 2.57 4.02
CA ASP A 373 -5.19 2.48 2.66
C ASP A 373 -6.66 2.03 2.66
N LEU A 374 -7.01 1.12 3.57
CA LEU A 374 -8.37 0.60 3.76
C LEU A 374 -9.23 1.49 4.68
N LEU A 375 -8.68 2.57 5.23
CA LEU A 375 -9.32 3.39 6.27
C LEU A 375 -9.83 2.55 7.46
N TYR A 376 -9.14 1.44 7.75
CA TYR A 376 -9.48 0.50 8.80
C TYR A 376 -8.91 0.98 10.14
N ARG A 377 -9.79 1.06 11.15
CA ARG A 377 -9.48 1.58 12.47
C ARG A 377 -9.77 0.51 13.52
N ASN A 378 -8.71 -0.11 14.04
CA ASN A 378 -8.78 -1.07 15.14
C ASN A 378 -7.76 -0.68 16.20
N SER A 379 -8.24 -0.20 17.35
CA SER A 379 -7.39 0.28 18.44
C SER A 379 -6.57 -0.85 19.04
N LYS A 380 -7.20 -2.01 19.30
CA LYS A 380 -6.54 -3.20 19.87
C LYS A 380 -5.36 -3.66 19.01
N LEU A 381 -5.54 -3.69 17.69
CA LEU A 381 -4.46 -4.05 16.76
C LEU A 381 -3.33 -3.02 16.79
N CYS A 382 -3.64 -1.72 16.74
CA CYS A 382 -2.62 -0.67 16.75
C CYS A 382 -1.83 -0.67 18.06
N SER A 383 -2.51 -0.83 19.20
CA SER A 383 -1.90 -0.97 20.51
C SER A 383 -1.00 -2.20 20.58
N ALA A 384 -1.49 -3.39 20.20
CA ALA A 384 -0.68 -4.61 20.23
C ALA A 384 0.60 -4.47 19.36
N ILE A 385 0.49 -3.87 18.17
CA ILE A 385 1.66 -3.61 17.31
C ILE A 385 2.61 -2.59 17.94
N ALA A 386 2.10 -1.55 18.60
CA ALA A 386 2.91 -0.54 19.28
C ALA A 386 3.64 -1.13 20.49
N ASP A 387 2.95 -1.89 21.33
CA ASP A 387 3.49 -2.53 22.53
C ASP A 387 4.57 -3.55 22.14
N TYR A 388 4.29 -4.38 21.13
CA TYR A 388 5.27 -5.31 20.59
C TYR A 388 6.50 -4.57 20.03
N ALA A 389 6.30 -3.54 19.20
CA ALA A 389 7.39 -2.74 18.64
C ALA A 389 8.26 -2.08 19.72
N ALA A 390 7.65 -1.59 20.81
CA ALA A 390 8.37 -1.06 21.96
C ALA A 390 9.19 -2.15 22.65
N SER A 391 8.62 -3.35 22.86
CA SER A 391 9.33 -4.47 23.51
C SER A 391 10.55 -4.99 22.73
N VAL A 392 10.49 -4.96 21.39
CA VAL A 392 11.60 -5.42 20.52
C VAL A 392 12.42 -4.26 19.94
N PHE A 393 12.23 -3.05 20.45
CA PHE A 393 12.82 -1.82 19.94
C PHE A 393 14.34 -1.92 19.71
N TYR A 394 15.07 -2.47 20.68
CA TYR A 394 16.52 -2.63 20.63
C TYR A 394 17.01 -3.65 19.59
N MET A 395 16.12 -4.48 19.04
CA MET A 395 16.43 -5.42 17.96
C MET A 395 16.35 -4.77 16.57
N TRP A 396 15.82 -3.55 16.45
CA TRP A 396 15.60 -2.86 15.19
C TRP A 396 16.65 -1.79 14.93
N ASP A 397 16.99 -1.59 13.66
CA ASP A 397 17.83 -0.46 13.25
C ASP A 397 17.02 0.86 13.27
N THR A 398 17.73 1.99 13.27
CA THR A 398 17.10 3.32 13.30
C THR A 398 16.12 3.53 12.14
N LYS A 399 16.45 3.05 10.93
CA LYS A 399 15.59 3.23 9.75
C LYS A 399 14.29 2.44 9.88
N GLN A 400 14.35 1.25 10.44
CA GLN A 400 13.18 0.42 10.72
C GLN A 400 12.22 1.15 11.67
N VAL A 401 12.74 1.67 12.79
CA VAL A 401 11.93 2.44 13.74
C VAL A 401 11.31 3.67 13.08
N VAL A 402 12.09 4.45 12.33
CA VAL A 402 11.60 5.65 11.61
C VAL A 402 10.48 5.32 10.63
N LEU A 403 10.59 4.22 9.88
CA LEU A 403 9.53 3.76 8.99
C LEU A 403 8.25 3.37 9.74
N PHE A 404 8.40 2.80 10.94
CA PHE A 404 7.29 2.45 11.81
C PHE A 404 6.60 3.66 12.41
N LEU A 405 7.36 4.64 12.91
CA LEU A 405 6.84 5.93 13.36
C LEU A 405 6.08 6.64 12.24
N SER A 406 6.62 6.61 11.02
CA SER A 406 5.91 7.13 9.84
C SER A 406 4.62 6.36 9.55
N ALA A 407 4.55 5.05 9.78
CA ALA A 407 3.33 4.28 9.57
C ALA A 407 2.26 4.61 10.63
N PHE A 408 2.67 4.76 11.89
CA PHE A 408 1.78 5.18 12.98
C PHE A 408 1.24 6.61 12.78
N GLU A 409 2.10 7.56 12.39
CA GLU A 409 1.68 8.93 12.04
C GLU A 409 0.62 8.95 10.94
N ASN A 410 0.78 8.08 9.94
CA ASN A 410 -0.12 7.91 8.81
C ASN A 410 -1.50 7.36 9.21
N VAL A 411 -1.53 6.42 10.16
CA VAL A 411 -2.77 5.92 10.78
C VAL A 411 -3.35 6.96 11.75
N GLY A 412 -2.51 7.84 12.29
CA GLY A 412 -2.84 8.82 13.31
C GLY A 412 -2.86 8.23 14.72
N PHE A 413 -2.19 7.11 14.97
CA PHE A 413 -2.09 6.48 16.28
C PHE A 413 -0.76 6.87 16.94
N ARG A 414 -0.77 7.12 18.25
CA ARG A 414 0.41 7.59 19.01
C ARG A 414 1.01 6.44 19.83
N PRO A 415 2.14 5.83 19.40
CA PRO A 415 2.79 4.75 20.13
C PRO A 415 3.74 5.31 21.20
N VAL A 416 3.19 5.67 22.36
CA VAL A 416 3.89 6.42 23.43
C VAL A 416 5.22 5.78 23.82
N ASP A 417 5.23 4.50 24.21
CA ASP A 417 6.43 3.84 24.74
C ASP A 417 7.53 3.68 23.68
N LEU A 418 7.14 3.42 22.42
CA LEU A 418 8.08 3.38 21.30
C LEU A 418 8.69 4.76 21.02
N MET A 419 7.88 5.83 21.09
CA MET A 419 8.35 7.20 20.89
C MET A 419 9.22 7.70 22.05
N ASP A 420 8.94 7.30 23.28
CA ASP A 420 9.77 7.61 24.44
C ASP A 420 11.14 6.90 24.33
N ALA A 421 11.15 5.59 24.05
CA ALA A 421 12.39 4.82 23.87
C ALA A 421 13.24 5.32 22.69
N PHE A 422 12.59 5.71 21.58
CA PHE A 422 13.30 6.27 20.43
C PHE A 422 13.86 7.66 20.71
N ALA A 423 13.14 8.49 21.49
CA ALA A 423 13.64 9.80 21.89
C ALA A 423 14.91 9.67 22.74
N GLU A 424 14.94 8.76 23.73
CA GLU A 424 16.13 8.50 24.56
C GLU A 424 17.34 8.07 23.71
N LYS A 425 17.12 7.21 22.71
CA LYS A 425 18.16 6.79 21.77
C LYS A 425 18.71 7.96 20.95
N VAL A 426 17.84 8.81 20.41
CA VAL A 426 18.24 9.98 19.60
C VAL A 426 18.94 11.04 20.44
N THR A 427 18.51 11.26 21.69
CA THR A 427 19.18 12.17 22.61
C THR A 427 20.61 11.67 22.93
N SER A 428 20.78 10.37 23.10
CA SER A 428 22.08 9.75 23.40
C SER A 428 23.02 9.67 22.19
N ASP A 429 22.49 9.39 21.00
CA ASP A 429 23.24 9.30 19.74
C ASP A 429 22.48 10.01 18.60
N PRO A 430 22.61 11.35 18.50
CA PRO A 430 21.93 12.12 17.45
C PRO A 430 22.41 11.77 16.03
N GLU A 431 23.66 11.30 15.91
CA GLU A 431 24.28 10.98 14.62
C GLU A 431 23.68 9.74 13.95
N CYS A 432 22.85 8.98 14.66
CA CYS A 432 22.15 7.83 14.09
C CYS A 432 21.13 8.21 12.99
N LEU A 433 20.77 9.50 12.86
CA LEU A 433 19.78 10.01 11.92
C LEU A 433 20.41 10.52 10.62
N SER A 434 19.93 10.02 9.48
CA SER A 434 20.13 10.70 8.19
C SER A 434 19.21 11.91 8.04
N MET A 435 19.48 12.80 7.08
CA MET A 435 18.59 13.94 6.79
C MET A 435 17.13 13.51 6.53
N LYS A 436 16.92 12.43 5.74
CA LYS A 436 15.58 11.90 5.46
C LYS A 436 14.89 11.34 6.72
N ASP A 437 15.68 10.73 7.61
CA ASP A 437 15.18 10.21 8.88
C ASP A 437 14.77 11.37 9.79
N LEU A 438 15.62 12.40 9.93
CA LEU A 438 15.36 13.61 10.71
C LEU A 438 14.01 14.26 10.32
N VAL A 439 13.79 14.54 9.04
CA VAL A 439 12.53 15.16 8.56
C VAL A 439 11.33 14.26 8.86
N THR A 440 11.50 12.94 8.77
CA THR A 440 10.43 11.98 9.05
C THR A 440 10.11 11.90 10.55
N VAL A 441 11.13 11.92 11.40
CA VAL A 441 11.01 11.93 12.87
C VAL A 441 10.34 13.23 13.31
N LEU A 442 10.84 14.38 12.85
CA LEU A 442 10.23 15.69 13.13
C LEU A 442 8.75 15.72 12.74
N ARG A 443 8.41 15.19 11.56
CA ARG A 443 7.01 15.07 11.13
C ARG A 443 6.20 14.16 12.05
N ALA A 444 6.73 13.00 12.46
CA ALA A 444 6.02 12.06 13.32
C ALA A 444 5.73 12.66 14.71
N TYR A 445 6.74 13.24 15.36
CA TYR A 445 6.60 13.85 16.69
C TYR A 445 5.71 15.09 16.66
N SER A 446 5.87 15.96 15.65
CA SER A 446 5.02 17.14 15.51
C SER A 446 3.57 16.77 15.18
N SER A 447 3.33 15.86 14.24
CA SER A 447 1.99 15.45 13.79
C SER A 447 1.20 14.73 14.89
N LEU A 448 1.85 13.87 15.66
CA LEU A 448 1.26 13.14 16.79
C LEU A 448 1.30 13.94 18.11
N ASN A 449 1.93 15.11 18.10
CA ASN A 449 2.12 15.98 19.27
C ASN A 449 2.70 15.22 20.47
N HIS A 450 3.75 14.44 20.25
CA HIS A 450 4.36 13.65 21.32
C HIS A 450 5.50 14.42 21.98
N THR A 451 5.43 14.58 23.29
CA THR A 451 6.47 15.16 24.14
C THR A 451 7.10 14.06 25.00
N PRO A 452 8.39 13.73 24.82
CA PRO A 452 9.07 12.73 25.64
C PRO A 452 9.04 13.08 27.14
N LYS A 453 8.75 12.11 28.00
CA LYS A 453 8.47 12.33 29.44
C LYS A 453 9.63 12.96 30.24
N SER A 454 10.89 12.66 29.92
CA SER A 454 12.04 13.01 30.77
C SER A 454 13.09 13.90 30.09
N GLN A 455 12.97 14.19 28.79
CA GLN A 455 14.05 14.79 27.99
C GLN A 455 13.54 15.62 26.81
N ASN A 456 12.33 16.20 26.88
CA ASN A 456 11.74 16.90 25.71
C ASN A 456 12.66 18.01 25.15
N GLN A 457 13.26 18.82 26.03
CA GLN A 457 14.16 19.89 25.57
C GLN A 457 15.46 19.34 24.98
N GLU A 458 16.12 18.39 25.67
CA GLU A 458 17.35 17.74 25.20
C GLU A 458 17.14 17.03 23.86
N PHE A 459 15.98 16.37 23.68
CA PHE A 459 15.60 15.73 22.43
C PHE A 459 15.45 16.74 21.29
N LEU A 460 14.78 17.87 21.52
CA LEU A 460 14.61 18.92 20.51
C LEU A 460 15.95 19.59 20.15
N GLU A 461 16.82 19.78 21.14
CA GLU A 461 18.19 20.27 20.95
C GLU A 461 19.04 19.27 20.15
N ALA A 462 18.94 17.97 20.45
CA ALA A 462 19.58 16.91 19.68
C ALA A 462 19.13 16.93 18.21
N LEU A 463 17.81 16.98 17.95
CA LEU A 463 17.29 17.09 16.58
C LEU A 463 17.76 18.37 15.88
N ASN A 464 17.83 19.49 16.60
CA ASN A 464 18.35 20.75 16.03
C ASN A 464 19.84 20.64 15.70
N SER A 465 20.64 19.99 16.53
CA SER A 465 22.07 19.78 16.27
C SER A 465 22.32 18.96 14.99
N VAL A 466 21.46 17.96 14.73
CA VAL A 466 21.49 17.18 13.49
C VAL A 466 21.04 18.04 12.31
N LEU A 467 19.99 18.85 12.48
CA LEU A 467 19.55 19.79 11.43
C LEU A 467 20.69 20.74 11.05
N ASP A 468 21.35 21.35 12.02
CA ASP A 468 22.46 22.30 11.83
C ASP A 468 23.60 21.70 10.99
N LYS A 469 23.91 20.41 11.18
CA LYS A 469 24.90 19.68 10.36
C LYS A 469 24.49 19.52 8.90
N TYR A 470 23.19 19.37 8.63
CA TYR A 470 22.66 19.18 7.29
C TYR A 470 22.20 20.48 6.60
N LEU A 471 22.15 21.61 7.30
CA LEU A 471 21.71 22.91 6.77
C LEU A 471 22.36 23.30 5.42
N PRO A 472 23.67 23.09 5.18
CA PRO A 472 24.28 23.47 3.90
C PRO A 472 23.82 22.61 2.71
N LYS A 473 23.23 21.44 2.95
CA LYS A 473 22.88 20.42 1.93
C LYS A 473 21.37 20.17 1.85
N ILE A 474 20.58 20.73 2.77
CA ILE A 474 19.14 20.50 2.83
C ILE A 474 18.45 21.24 1.67
N SER A 475 17.39 20.65 1.12
CA SER A 475 16.55 21.34 0.14
C SER A 475 15.64 22.36 0.83
N ASP A 476 15.27 23.44 0.15
CA ASP A 476 14.36 24.47 0.70
C ASP A 476 13.04 23.86 1.21
N VAL A 477 12.50 22.87 0.48
CA VAL A 477 11.26 22.18 0.83
C VAL A 477 11.41 21.34 2.10
N ASP A 478 12.55 20.66 2.28
CA ASP A 478 12.78 19.86 3.49
C ASP A 478 13.15 20.74 4.69
N LEU A 479 13.83 21.88 4.46
CA LEU A 479 14.05 22.92 5.46
C LEU A 479 12.71 23.49 5.95
N LEU A 480 11.81 23.85 5.03
CA LEU A 480 10.47 24.32 5.36
C LEU A 480 9.72 23.31 6.24
N LYS A 481 9.71 22.03 5.87
CA LYS A 481 9.04 20.96 6.65
C LYS A 481 9.66 20.77 8.04
N ALA A 482 10.98 20.88 8.15
CA ALA A 482 11.70 20.75 9.41
C ALA A 482 11.35 21.92 10.35
N VAL A 483 11.49 23.16 9.87
CA VAL A 483 11.16 24.38 10.63
C VAL A 483 9.69 24.39 11.03
N TYR A 484 8.78 24.06 10.12
CA TYR A 484 7.35 23.93 10.40
C TYR A 484 7.06 22.90 11.50
N SER A 485 7.72 21.74 11.46
CA SER A 485 7.57 20.71 12.50
C SER A 485 8.08 21.17 13.86
N PHE A 486 9.22 21.85 13.90
CA PHE A 486 9.75 22.45 15.13
C PHE A 486 8.80 23.52 15.70
N CYS A 487 8.24 24.40 14.85
CA CYS A 487 7.28 25.42 15.26
C CYS A 487 6.02 24.80 15.89
N ILE A 488 5.50 23.70 15.32
CA ILE A 488 4.40 22.95 15.94
C ILE A 488 4.79 22.46 17.34
N LEU A 489 6.00 21.90 17.48
CA LEU A 489 6.54 21.44 18.76
C LEU A 489 6.88 22.57 19.73
N GLY A 490 6.80 23.84 19.30
CA GLY A 490 7.11 25.01 20.12
C GLY A 490 8.61 25.31 20.25
N TYR A 491 9.43 24.73 19.38
CA TYR A 491 10.86 24.97 19.33
C TYR A 491 11.23 25.81 18.10
N PHE A 492 12.19 26.72 18.25
CA PHE A 492 12.51 27.72 17.22
C PHE A 492 14.00 27.66 16.83
N PRO A 493 14.36 26.81 15.86
CA PRO A 493 15.74 26.57 15.45
C PRO A 493 16.30 27.81 14.74
N GLN A 494 17.19 28.55 15.41
CA GLN A 494 17.60 29.89 14.98
C GLN A 494 18.35 29.90 13.64
N SER A 495 19.30 28.99 13.45
CA SER A 495 20.08 28.87 12.22
C SER A 495 19.19 28.51 11.02
N ALA A 496 18.32 27.52 11.21
CA ALA A 496 17.38 27.06 10.19
C ALA A 496 16.35 28.15 9.82
N LEU A 497 15.83 28.89 10.80
CA LEU A 497 14.93 30.02 10.57
C LEU A 497 15.62 31.13 9.77
N LYS A 498 16.86 31.50 10.11
CA LYS A 498 17.61 32.50 9.37
C LYS A 498 17.82 32.11 7.91
N GLN A 499 18.12 30.84 7.65
CA GLN A 499 18.29 30.34 6.28
C GLN A 499 16.95 30.28 5.51
N LEU A 500 15.86 29.87 6.16
CA LEU A 500 14.54 29.78 5.52
C LEU A 500 13.94 31.15 5.18
N LEU A 501 14.20 32.16 6.00
CA LEU A 501 13.64 33.52 5.87
C LEU A 501 14.42 34.40 4.88
N VAL A 502 15.37 33.85 4.13
CA VAL A 502 16.03 34.57 3.02
C VAL A 502 15.04 34.71 1.86
N ASP A 503 15.01 35.89 1.23
CA ASP A 503 14.05 36.15 0.14
C ASP A 503 14.19 35.16 -1.03
N GLU A 504 15.42 34.75 -1.37
CA GLU A 504 15.68 33.75 -2.42
C GLU A 504 15.03 32.39 -2.12
N THR A 505 15.12 31.91 -0.87
CA THR A 505 14.51 30.64 -0.44
C THR A 505 12.99 30.75 -0.34
N LEU A 506 12.46 31.91 0.04
CA LEU A 506 11.01 32.13 0.04
C LEU A 506 10.45 32.18 -1.38
N HIS A 507 11.14 32.82 -2.30
CA HIS A 507 10.76 32.86 -3.70
C HIS A 507 10.82 31.48 -4.34
N SER A 508 11.83 30.66 -4.06
CA SER A 508 11.92 29.29 -4.59
C SER A 508 10.76 28.40 -4.11
N LEU A 509 10.29 28.60 -2.87
CA LEU A 509 9.21 27.82 -2.26
C LEU A 509 7.80 28.16 -2.78
N VAL A 510 7.61 29.38 -3.29
CA VAL A 510 6.32 29.93 -3.76
C VAL A 510 6.32 30.14 -5.29
N ALA A 511 7.40 29.78 -5.99
CA ALA A 511 7.47 29.88 -7.45
C ALA A 511 6.43 28.97 -8.14
N ALA A 512 5.81 29.50 -9.21
CA ALA A 512 4.67 28.89 -9.90
C ALA A 512 4.97 27.56 -10.61
N ASP A 513 6.25 27.21 -10.75
CA ASP A 513 6.76 25.96 -11.32
C ASP A 513 6.99 24.85 -10.27
N GLY A 514 6.85 25.16 -8.98
CA GLY A 514 6.99 24.22 -7.88
C GLY A 514 5.79 23.27 -7.69
N GLN A 515 6.06 22.02 -7.28
CA GLN A 515 5.01 21.12 -6.78
C GLN A 515 4.59 21.53 -5.35
N ASN A 516 3.28 21.49 -5.06
CA ASN A 516 2.69 21.73 -3.72
C ASN A 516 2.76 23.17 -3.17
N ILE A 517 2.69 24.19 -4.03
CA ILE A 517 2.73 25.62 -3.63
C ILE A 517 1.75 25.94 -2.49
N GLU A 518 0.47 25.54 -2.61
CA GLU A 518 -0.53 25.78 -1.57
C GLU A 518 -0.13 25.20 -0.20
N GLN A 519 0.53 24.03 -0.17
CA GLN A 519 0.98 23.41 1.08
C GLN A 519 2.15 24.19 1.67
N ASN A 520 3.07 24.66 0.83
CA ASN A 520 4.21 25.46 1.27
C ASN A 520 3.74 26.79 1.84
N GLU A 521 2.79 27.47 1.18
CA GLU A 521 2.18 28.71 1.66
C GLU A 521 1.52 28.52 3.03
N VAL A 522 0.75 27.44 3.21
CA VAL A 522 0.13 27.11 4.51
C VAL A 522 1.19 26.88 5.59
N MET A 523 2.30 26.20 5.27
CA MET A 523 3.39 25.98 6.23
C MET A 523 4.10 27.30 6.59
N LEU A 524 4.42 28.14 5.61
CA LEU A 524 5.04 29.45 5.82
C LEU A 524 4.14 30.36 6.67
N HIS A 525 2.85 30.40 6.37
CA HIS A 525 1.88 31.15 7.17
C HIS A 525 1.80 30.62 8.61
N THR A 526 1.84 29.30 8.79
CA THR A 526 1.88 28.69 10.13
C THR A 526 3.14 29.06 10.89
N ILE A 527 4.31 29.04 10.23
CA ILE A 527 5.59 29.46 10.82
C ILE A 527 5.51 30.93 11.24
N ASN A 528 4.99 31.80 10.37
CA ASN A 528 4.81 33.22 10.69
C ASN A 528 3.88 33.41 11.91
N ALA A 529 2.78 32.67 11.99
CA ALA A 529 1.89 32.69 13.15
C ALA A 529 2.63 32.26 14.43
N CYS A 530 3.41 31.17 14.39
CA CYS A 530 4.23 30.72 15.51
C CYS A 530 5.26 31.78 15.93
N LEU A 531 5.96 32.40 14.99
CA LEU A 531 6.97 33.43 15.29
C LEU A 531 6.36 34.68 15.96
N ASN A 532 5.15 35.06 15.57
CA ASN A 532 4.47 36.24 16.14
C ASN A 532 3.82 35.95 17.51
N LEU A 533 3.32 34.73 17.72
CA LEU A 533 2.54 34.38 18.92
C LEU A 533 3.38 33.71 20.01
N ASP A 534 4.30 32.80 19.66
CA ASP A 534 5.07 32.00 20.63
C ASP A 534 6.32 32.72 21.17
N ARG A 535 6.75 33.87 20.60
CA ARG A 535 7.96 34.59 21.04
C ARG A 535 7.86 36.12 20.99
N ASN A 536 8.26 36.76 22.09
CA ASN A 536 8.65 38.17 22.20
C ASN A 536 10.10 38.47 21.74
N CYS A 537 10.75 37.62 20.93
CA CYS A 537 12.22 37.58 20.82
C CYS A 537 12.78 37.63 19.40
N PHE A 538 12.23 38.53 18.56
CA PHE A 538 12.94 39.10 17.42
C PHE A 538 12.61 40.58 17.30
N THR A 539 13.63 41.42 17.09
CA THR A 539 13.48 42.74 16.50
C THR A 539 12.62 42.61 15.25
N LYS A 540 11.41 43.21 15.24
CA LYS A 540 10.42 43.25 14.15
C LYS A 540 10.69 42.23 13.03
N PRO A 541 9.95 41.12 12.95
CA PRO A 541 10.03 40.27 11.77
C PRO A 541 9.79 41.17 10.56
N ALA A 542 10.73 41.19 9.61
CA ALA A 542 10.46 41.73 8.29
C ALA A 542 9.14 41.07 7.88
N ALA A 543 8.08 41.86 7.78
CA ALA A 543 6.74 41.36 7.57
C ALA A 543 6.81 40.50 6.32
N LEU A 544 6.80 39.18 6.49
CA LEU A 544 6.60 38.27 5.39
C LEU A 544 5.25 38.69 4.84
N SER A 545 5.26 39.40 3.71
CA SER A 545 4.06 39.79 2.99
C SER A 545 3.49 38.52 2.33
N VAL A 546 3.15 37.54 3.15
CA VAL A 546 2.40 36.37 2.73
C VAL A 546 0.99 36.87 2.52
N LYS A 547 0.52 36.75 1.27
CA LYS A 547 -0.85 37.02 0.86
C LYS A 547 -1.81 36.43 1.91
N GLU A 548 -2.77 37.23 2.38
CA GLU A 548 -3.75 36.78 3.37
C GLU A 548 -4.33 35.43 2.93
N LEU A 549 -4.18 34.41 3.79
CA LEU A 549 -4.70 33.09 3.50
C LEU A 549 -6.24 33.21 3.33
N PRO A 550 -6.85 32.55 2.34
CA PRO A 550 -8.30 32.44 2.30
C PRO A 550 -8.81 31.92 3.65
N SER A 551 -9.84 32.58 4.18
CA SER A 551 -10.45 32.25 5.47
C SER A 551 -10.68 30.75 5.59
N THR A 552 -10.27 30.15 6.72
CA THR A 552 -10.61 28.75 7.02
C THR A 552 -12.10 28.54 6.78
N PRO A 553 -12.52 27.45 6.09
CA PRO A 553 -13.94 27.22 5.85
C PRO A 553 -14.69 27.26 7.17
N ALA A 554 -15.72 28.10 7.26
CA ALA A 554 -16.54 28.21 8.46
C ALA A 554 -17.17 26.85 8.77
N PHE A 555 -16.84 26.30 9.92
CA PHE A 555 -17.43 25.05 10.37
C PHE A 555 -18.72 25.36 11.12
N SER A 556 -19.75 24.58 10.82
CA SER A 556 -21.00 24.65 11.56
C SER A 556 -21.07 23.46 12.51
N PHE A 557 -21.13 23.75 13.80
CA PHE A 557 -21.35 22.78 14.87
C PHE A 557 -22.75 23.02 15.47
N PRO A 558 -23.82 22.61 14.77
CA PRO A 558 -25.19 22.97 15.15
C PRO A 558 -25.57 22.40 16.52
N ASP A 559 -25.13 21.18 16.84
CA ASP A 559 -25.42 20.52 18.12
C ASP A 559 -24.84 21.33 19.30
N VAL A 560 -23.59 21.80 19.15
CA VAL A 560 -22.93 22.62 20.19
C VAL A 560 -23.58 23.98 20.29
N LYS A 561 -23.95 24.59 19.15
CA LYS A 561 -24.67 25.87 19.12
C LYS A 561 -26.02 25.78 19.84
N GLU A 562 -26.80 24.72 19.59
CA GLU A 562 -28.09 24.50 20.25
C GLU A 562 -27.95 24.35 21.76
N VAL A 563 -26.95 23.57 22.21
CA VAL A 563 -26.69 23.40 23.64
C VAL A 563 -26.23 24.72 24.28
N LEU A 564 -25.35 25.48 23.62
CA LEU A 564 -24.95 26.81 24.10
C LEU A 564 -26.13 27.78 24.20
N LEU A 565 -27.04 27.79 23.22
CA LEU A 565 -28.27 28.59 23.27
C LEU A 565 -29.16 28.18 24.45
N SER A 566 -29.31 26.86 24.68
CA SER A 566 -30.12 26.37 25.80
C SER A 566 -29.51 26.67 27.18
N LEU A 567 -28.18 26.69 27.26
CA LEU A 567 -27.44 26.94 28.50
C LEU A 567 -27.38 28.44 28.85
N LEU A 568 -27.10 29.29 27.86
CA LEU A 568 -26.90 30.72 28.05
C LEU A 568 -28.20 31.51 27.92
N GLY A 569 -29.21 30.96 27.23
CA GLY A 569 -30.53 31.55 27.06
C GLY A 569 -30.65 32.61 25.95
N ASP A 570 -29.53 33.16 25.46
CA ASP A 570 -29.49 34.16 24.40
C ASP A 570 -28.31 33.93 23.44
N GLU A 571 -28.55 34.18 22.15
CA GLU A 571 -27.54 34.14 21.09
C GLU A 571 -26.56 35.33 21.20
N SER A 572 -26.93 36.41 21.88
CA SER A 572 -26.06 37.58 22.12
C SER A 572 -24.86 37.29 23.04
N LEU A 573 -24.90 36.18 23.78
CA LEU A 573 -23.92 35.82 24.82
C LEU A 573 -22.72 35.01 24.28
N PHE A 574 -22.74 34.62 23.00
CA PHE A 574 -21.61 33.94 22.37
C PHE A 574 -21.49 34.30 20.89
N ARG A 575 -20.31 34.18 20.30
CA ARG A 575 -20.07 34.40 18.87
C ARG A 575 -19.57 33.14 18.21
N ALA A 576 -20.17 32.73 17.11
CA ALA A 576 -19.70 31.60 16.32
C ALA A 576 -18.77 32.06 15.19
N ASN A 577 -17.79 31.22 14.81
CA ASN A 577 -16.89 31.45 13.68
C ASN A 577 -16.12 32.79 13.75
N VAL A 578 -15.59 33.15 14.92
CA VAL A 578 -14.88 34.41 15.12
C VAL A 578 -13.48 34.33 14.52
N PRO A 579 -13.13 35.18 13.52
CA PRO A 579 -11.77 35.25 13.03
C PRO A 579 -10.86 35.86 14.11
N VAL A 580 -9.70 35.25 14.29
CA VAL A 580 -8.62 35.68 15.18
C VAL A 580 -7.39 36.00 14.33
N VAL A 581 -6.52 36.86 14.85
CA VAL A 581 -5.26 37.27 14.19
C VAL A 581 -4.46 36.03 13.72
N HIS A 582 -3.78 36.16 12.59
CA HIS A 582 -2.97 35.10 11.98
C HIS A 582 -3.77 33.88 11.48
N GLY A 583 -4.97 34.10 10.96
CA GLY A 583 -5.71 33.10 10.18
C GLY A 583 -6.34 31.98 10.99
N PHE A 584 -6.44 32.14 12.32
CA PHE A 584 -7.24 31.25 13.16
C PHE A 584 -8.70 31.68 13.14
N SER A 585 -9.62 30.73 13.26
CA SER A 585 -11.06 31.01 13.38
C SER A 585 -11.63 30.21 14.54
N LEU A 586 -12.10 30.86 15.60
CA LEU A 586 -12.74 30.20 16.74
C LEU A 586 -14.08 29.61 16.34
N ASP A 587 -14.40 28.43 16.87
CA ASP A 587 -15.69 27.81 16.61
C ASP A 587 -16.78 28.55 17.40
N PHE A 588 -16.54 28.78 18.71
CA PHE A 588 -17.32 29.72 19.52
C PHE A 588 -16.44 30.53 20.47
N GLU A 589 -16.81 31.78 20.70
CA GLU A 589 -16.23 32.69 21.68
C GLU A 589 -17.30 33.11 22.70
N ILE A 590 -16.94 33.07 23.98
CA ILE A 590 -17.77 33.48 25.11
C ILE A 590 -16.98 34.50 25.93
N LEU A 591 -17.62 35.60 26.33
CA LEU A 591 -17.02 36.61 27.21
C LEU A 591 -17.60 36.45 28.61
N MET A 592 -16.75 36.36 29.63
CA MET A 592 -17.15 36.16 31.01
C MET A 592 -16.55 37.24 31.91
N ASP A 593 -17.36 37.78 32.82
CA ASP A 593 -16.91 38.62 33.94
C ASP A 593 -16.16 37.72 34.93
N ALA A 594 -14.85 37.89 35.07
CA ALA A 594 -14.01 37.03 35.89
C ALA A 594 -14.32 37.13 37.40
N GLU A 595 -14.83 38.28 37.87
CA GLU A 595 -15.18 38.47 39.27
C GLU A 595 -16.51 37.83 39.63
N LYS A 596 -17.49 37.94 38.72
CA LYS A 596 -18.87 37.48 38.97
C LYS A 596 -19.15 36.08 38.45
N GLY A 597 -18.31 35.55 37.55
CA GLY A 597 -18.54 34.29 36.85
C GLY A 597 -19.76 34.33 35.93
N ILE A 598 -20.15 35.52 35.45
CA ILE A 598 -21.34 35.73 34.62
C ILE A 598 -20.93 35.99 33.18
N VAL A 599 -21.63 35.37 32.23
CA VAL A 599 -21.41 35.59 30.79
C VAL A 599 -21.96 36.96 30.38
N ILE A 600 -21.15 37.74 29.66
CA ILE A 600 -21.45 39.11 29.26
C ILE A 600 -21.94 39.13 27.79
N PRO A 601 -23.01 39.88 27.47
CA PRO A 601 -23.42 40.10 26.08
C PRO A 601 -22.34 40.81 25.27
N ASN A 602 -22.16 40.39 24.02
CA ASN A 602 -21.11 40.93 23.15
C ASN A 602 -21.27 42.44 22.82
N ALA A 603 -22.46 43.01 23.01
CA ALA A 603 -22.75 44.42 22.75
C ALA A 603 -22.28 45.37 23.88
N GLU A 604 -21.96 44.85 25.07
CA GLU A 604 -21.69 45.64 26.28
C GLU A 604 -20.21 45.65 26.68
N VAL A 605 -19.30 45.30 25.76
CA VAL A 605 -17.84 45.36 25.99
C VAL A 605 -17.43 46.81 26.20
N THR A 606 -17.49 47.24 27.45
CA THR A 606 -16.92 48.48 27.97
C THR A 606 -15.51 48.18 28.47
N ASP A 607 -14.64 49.20 28.55
CA ASP A 607 -13.24 49.11 29.01
C ASP A 607 -13.12 48.72 30.50
N LYS A 608 -13.76 47.62 30.91
CA LYS A 608 -13.65 47.02 32.24
C LYS A 608 -12.54 45.96 32.21
N SER A 609 -11.68 46.01 33.21
CA SER A 609 -10.37 45.36 33.26
C SER A 609 -10.38 43.85 33.51
N ASP A 610 -11.54 43.21 33.79
CA ASP A 610 -11.60 41.80 34.25
C ASP A 610 -12.51 40.91 33.38
N ILE A 611 -12.41 41.03 32.05
CA ILE A 611 -13.11 40.16 31.11
C ILE A 611 -12.23 38.94 30.77
N GLN A 612 -12.69 37.74 31.13
CA GLN A 612 -12.11 36.48 30.69
C GLN A 612 -12.71 36.07 29.33
N ARG A 613 -11.85 35.84 28.33
CA ARG A 613 -12.26 35.35 27.01
C ARG A 613 -12.17 33.84 26.97
N ILE A 614 -13.26 33.16 26.65
CA ILE A 614 -13.33 31.71 26.55
C ILE A 614 -13.48 31.32 25.08
N ALA A 615 -12.59 30.46 24.61
CA ALA A 615 -12.61 29.88 23.28
C ALA A 615 -13.08 28.42 23.36
N VAL A 616 -14.25 28.12 22.82
CA VAL A 616 -14.75 26.74 22.71
C VAL A 616 -14.35 26.19 21.35
N LEU A 617 -13.50 25.17 21.36
CA LEU A 617 -12.98 24.51 20.16
C LEU A 617 -13.61 23.14 19.98
N CYS A 618 -14.27 22.92 18.84
CA CYS A 618 -14.92 21.67 18.50
C CYS A 618 -13.96 20.79 17.69
N ALA A 619 -13.29 19.85 18.36
CA ALA A 619 -12.31 18.98 17.75
C ALA A 619 -12.98 17.79 17.01
N PRO A 620 -12.80 17.67 15.68
CA PRO A 620 -13.17 16.46 14.95
C PRO A 620 -12.19 15.32 15.25
N ALA A 621 -12.61 14.08 14.99
CA ALA A 621 -11.76 12.91 15.26
C ALA A 621 -10.48 12.81 14.41
N SER A 622 -10.32 13.60 13.35
CA SER A 622 -9.07 13.68 12.59
C SER A 622 -8.05 14.63 13.24
N ALA A 623 -8.49 15.52 14.13
CA ALA A 623 -7.62 16.42 14.90
C ALA A 623 -7.09 15.77 16.20
N LEU A 624 -7.57 14.57 16.53
CA LEU A 624 -7.17 13.78 17.69
C LEU A 624 -6.40 12.53 17.24
N CYS A 625 -5.52 12.02 18.09
CA CYS A 625 -4.86 10.75 17.88
C CYS A 625 -5.85 9.59 18.03
N PHE A 626 -5.85 8.67 17.07
CA PHE A 626 -6.73 7.51 17.05
C PHE A 626 -6.65 6.73 18.37
N ALA A 627 -7.83 6.36 18.89
CA ALA A 627 -8.00 5.65 20.16
C ALA A 627 -7.60 6.43 21.43
N SER A 628 -7.45 7.76 21.35
CA SER A 628 -7.16 8.62 22.49
C SER A 628 -7.84 9.98 22.39
N LYS A 629 -7.90 10.73 23.50
CA LYS A 629 -8.32 12.14 23.52
C LYS A 629 -7.16 13.12 23.23
N HIS A 630 -5.97 12.59 22.95
CA HIS A 630 -4.76 13.38 22.72
C HIS A 630 -4.90 14.22 21.44
N SER A 631 -4.66 15.52 21.53
CA SER A 631 -4.69 16.42 20.38
C SER A 631 -3.47 16.23 19.48
N ARG A 632 -3.67 16.27 18.16
CA ARG A 632 -2.59 16.26 17.18
C ARG A 632 -1.93 17.64 17.08
N GLY A 633 -0.74 17.68 16.47
CA GLY A 633 0.14 18.86 16.48
C GLY A 633 -0.53 20.18 16.12
N ARG A 634 -1.33 20.20 15.06
CA ARG A 634 -2.02 21.43 14.62
C ARG A 634 -3.05 21.93 15.63
N LEU A 635 -3.83 21.02 16.21
CA LEU A 635 -4.82 21.38 17.22
C LEU A 635 -4.12 21.82 18.51
N ALA A 636 -3.08 21.10 18.94
CA ALA A 636 -2.28 21.45 20.11
C ALA A 636 -1.62 22.83 19.97
N MET A 637 -1.00 23.11 18.82
CA MET A 637 -0.42 24.42 18.51
C MET A 637 -1.48 25.53 18.48
N ARG A 638 -2.65 25.29 17.87
CA ARG A 638 -3.77 26.25 17.90
C ARG A 638 -4.25 26.53 19.32
N MET A 639 -4.36 25.50 20.18
CA MET A 639 -4.72 25.68 21.59
C MET A 639 -3.65 26.49 22.34
N ARG A 640 -2.36 26.21 22.10
CA ARG A 640 -1.23 26.97 22.67
C ARG A 640 -1.30 28.45 22.28
N HIS A 641 -1.48 28.75 21.00
CA HIS A 641 -1.59 30.11 20.48
C HIS A 641 -2.77 30.88 21.04
N LEU A 642 -3.94 30.25 21.16
CA LEU A 642 -5.11 30.90 21.76
C LEU A 642 -4.89 31.23 23.24
N ARG A 643 -4.20 30.36 24.00
CA ARG A 643 -3.82 30.66 25.39
C ARG A 643 -2.89 31.87 25.48
N LEU A 644 -1.92 31.97 24.57
CA LEU A 644 -1.01 33.12 24.49
C LEU A 644 -1.73 34.42 24.13
N LEU A 645 -2.83 34.34 23.38
CA LEU A 645 -3.73 35.46 23.09
C LEU A 645 -4.69 35.81 24.25
N GLY A 646 -4.55 35.17 25.41
CA GLY A 646 -5.36 35.43 26.60
C GLY A 646 -6.69 34.68 26.65
N TYR A 647 -6.90 33.68 25.77
CA TYR A 647 -8.10 32.86 25.82
C TYR A 647 -7.95 31.67 26.78
N ARG A 648 -8.99 31.43 27.57
CA ARG A 648 -9.23 30.13 28.19
C ARG A 648 -9.81 29.19 27.13
N VAL A 649 -9.10 28.10 26.83
CA VAL A 649 -9.50 27.17 25.76
C VAL A 649 -10.23 25.97 26.32
N ILE A 650 -11.48 25.77 25.91
CA ILE A 650 -12.29 24.58 26.20
C ILE A 650 -12.30 23.70 24.95
N LEU A 651 -11.94 22.43 25.10
CA LEU A 651 -11.88 21.48 24.00
C LEU A 651 -13.08 20.54 24.03
N VAL A 652 -13.96 20.65 23.04
CA VAL A 652 -15.12 19.77 22.87
C VAL A 652 -14.77 18.67 21.86
N HIS A 653 -14.72 17.42 22.33
CA HIS A 653 -14.56 16.26 21.44
C HIS A 653 -15.86 15.97 20.69
N TYR A 654 -16.00 16.51 19.49
CA TYR A 654 -17.29 16.62 18.80
C TYR A 654 -18.00 15.26 18.61
N GLN A 655 -17.26 14.18 18.28
CA GLN A 655 -17.85 12.85 18.12
C GLN A 655 -18.36 12.21 19.42
N GLU A 656 -17.77 12.54 20.56
CA GLU A 656 -18.26 12.08 21.86
C GLU A 656 -19.45 12.94 22.29
N PHE A 657 -19.35 14.25 22.07
CA PHE A 657 -20.42 15.21 22.35
C PHE A 657 -21.72 14.86 21.62
N GLN A 658 -21.65 14.48 20.34
CA GLN A 658 -22.81 14.05 19.56
C GLN A 658 -23.53 12.80 20.09
N LYS A 659 -22.90 12.03 20.99
CA LYS A 659 -23.51 10.84 21.61
C LYS A 659 -24.22 11.14 22.92
N LEU A 660 -23.98 12.32 23.50
CA LEU A 660 -24.60 12.74 24.76
C LEU A 660 -26.07 13.06 24.53
N LYS A 661 -26.90 12.83 25.56
CA LYS A 661 -28.25 13.39 25.58
C LYS A 661 -28.18 14.90 25.79
N LYS A 662 -29.26 15.62 25.44
CA LYS A 662 -29.29 17.09 25.57
C LYS A 662 -28.95 17.57 26.98
N ASP A 663 -29.60 17.00 28.01
CA ASP A 663 -29.35 17.39 29.40
C ASP A 663 -27.90 17.11 29.85
N GLU A 664 -27.35 15.97 29.44
CA GLU A 664 -25.96 15.60 29.71
C GLU A 664 -24.97 16.54 29.01
N ALA A 665 -25.27 16.96 27.77
CA ALA A 665 -24.46 17.90 27.01
C ALA A 665 -24.50 19.32 27.61
N VAL A 666 -25.66 19.74 28.13
CA VAL A 666 -25.82 21.02 28.85
C VAL A 666 -24.99 21.01 30.13
N GLU A 667 -25.11 19.97 30.96
CA GLU A 667 -24.31 19.83 32.19
C GLU A 667 -22.81 19.75 31.90
N PHE A 668 -22.41 19.07 30.81
CA PHE A 668 -21.02 19.04 30.35
C PHE A 668 -20.49 20.45 30.03
N LEU A 669 -21.15 21.21 29.14
CA LEU A 669 -20.68 22.56 28.79
C LEU A 669 -20.77 23.53 29.97
N LYS A 670 -21.78 23.40 30.82
CA LYS A 670 -21.90 24.18 32.05
C LYS A 670 -20.72 23.91 32.98
N GLY A 671 -20.37 22.65 33.18
CA GLY A 671 -19.18 22.25 33.92
C GLY A 671 -17.92 22.89 33.32
N GLU A 672 -17.68 22.74 32.03
CA GLU A 672 -16.46 23.25 31.38
C GLU A 672 -16.36 24.80 31.40
N ILE A 673 -17.47 25.50 31.12
CA ILE A 673 -17.51 26.97 31.00
C ILE A 673 -17.38 27.63 32.37
N PHE A 674 -18.12 27.14 33.38
CA PHE A 674 -18.19 27.79 34.70
C PHE A 674 -17.26 27.16 35.75
N SER A 675 -16.55 26.06 35.45
CA SER A 675 -15.53 25.55 36.37
C SER A 675 -14.40 26.57 36.53
N THR A 676 -14.02 26.86 37.77
CA THR A 676 -12.79 27.60 38.09
C THR A 676 -11.64 26.60 38.19
N GLU A 677 -10.97 26.28 37.09
CA GLU A 677 -9.82 25.38 37.18
C GLU A 677 -8.55 26.13 37.64
N THR A 678 -8.23 25.94 38.93
CA THR A 678 -6.86 25.79 39.40
C THR A 678 -6.32 24.44 38.90
N HIS A 679 -5.68 24.41 37.73
CA HIS A 679 -4.81 23.29 37.37
C HIS A 679 -3.44 23.83 36.98
N LEU A 680 -2.54 23.77 37.96
CA LEU A 680 -1.10 23.72 37.75
C LEU A 680 -0.79 22.60 36.75
N ASP A 681 0.07 22.95 35.80
CA ASP A 681 0.74 22.06 34.88
C ASP A 681 1.21 20.78 35.58
N SER A 682 0.63 19.65 35.16
CA SER A 682 1.26 18.34 35.28
C SER A 682 1.07 17.63 33.95
N HIS A 683 2.01 17.88 33.05
CA HIS A 683 2.28 17.05 31.87
C HIS A 683 3.75 16.70 31.83
#